data_AF-A0A397I299-F1
#
_entry.id   AF-A0A397I299-F1
#
_cell.length_a   1.000
_cell.length_b   1.000
_cell.length_c   1.000
_cell.angle_alpha   90.00
_cell.angle_beta   90.00
_cell.angle_gamma   90.00
#
_symmetry.space_group_name_H-M   'P 1'
#
loop_
_entity.id
_entity.type
_entity.pdbx_description
1 polymer ?
#
loop_
_entity_poly.entity_id
_entity_poly.type
_entity_poly.pdbx_seq_one_letter_code
_entity_poly.pdbx_strand_id
1 'polypeptide(L)'
;MHILVVNDDGPPSNQSSPYVHSLVHTLQSAGHVVSVVLPHQQRSWIGKAHLIGASVRPTYFRPGTLHEDNGTIHDFPRGDDAEDGDEWLLIDSTPASCVQIGLFHYFQERGPVDVVVSGPNYGRNTTALFALSSGTIGGALEAAHCGKRAIALSYAFSSRNHDPVVIAEASQHSVKLIEYLCENWAEGVDLYNINVPLEPGMSKCKVLYTDMLDNRWTGSCFQAVDAALPDETPQLQEQRLRDQGERLGEKPTAAPGTGPLRRIRFQHKHFQWNPDFTDVWKSVEASGPGNDGRAVREGMTSVTPLKATFMRTPGIQGEIKLSDNDEPAFYSILDSDDSYVQSLMEQALQRRLRKGHCQIISKLSDLPSPSTPLFQYREYERLDFEHAMMNSATSLVNAYIIRKALIRKHYLSNTVTNWVTKHPNSVLRNHFKFAYDFELDYAEFLDEALLEAYELRESLDSNEGKPDSEKEWWILKAGMSDRGQGIRLFNSEDQLREIFEEWEEDSDDESGSENPDTGRPEDQDQDQDRDGDGQGVVTSQLRHFIAQPYIDPPLLLPSSSNRKFHIRTYVLAVGSLKVYVFKEMLALFAAKPYCPPWEDEDEVIDLARHLTNTCFQEGGSTNEGSVRRFWELDHHVPGLSHDWKEKIFDQICAVTGEVFEAAARGMMVHFQTLPNAFELFGVDFLVDNDGVPWLLELNAYPDFGQTGEELKDLVVGRLFEETVEVAVKPFFGMGDSSVKGTSDLRLVADLELGRKA
;
A
#
# COMPACT_ATOMS: atom_id res chain seq x y z
N MET A 1 4.25 -4.50 -9.54
CA MET A 1 3.79 -3.96 -10.83
C MET A 1 2.82 -4.96 -11.46
N HIS A 2 1.94 -4.52 -12.35
CA HIS A 2 1.19 -5.41 -13.25
C HIS A 2 1.95 -5.55 -14.58
N ILE A 3 2.40 -6.76 -14.88
CA ILE A 3 3.25 -7.09 -16.03
C ILE A 3 2.46 -7.96 -17.00
N LEU A 4 2.33 -7.49 -18.25
CA LEU A 4 1.79 -8.30 -19.35
C LEU A 4 2.96 -9.03 -20.04
N VAL A 5 2.94 -10.36 -19.98
CA VAL A 5 3.92 -11.22 -20.64
C VAL A 5 3.35 -11.72 -21.96
N VAL A 6 4.12 -11.52 -23.03
CA VAL A 6 3.86 -12.09 -24.35
C VAL A 6 5.14 -12.79 -24.85
N ASN A 7 5.06 -13.67 -25.86
CA ASN A 7 6.25 -14.19 -26.53
C ASN A 7 5.94 -14.49 -28.00
N ASP A 8 6.93 -14.91 -28.77
CA ASP A 8 6.74 -15.52 -30.08
C ASP A 8 6.87 -17.04 -30.06
N ASP A 9 7.45 -17.63 -29.01
CA ASP A 9 7.68 -19.07 -28.93
C ASP A 9 6.42 -19.93 -28.74
N GLY A 10 5.34 -19.33 -28.28
CA GLY A 10 4.08 -19.98 -27.96
C GLY A 10 4.04 -20.59 -26.56
N PRO A 11 3.10 -21.51 -26.28
CA PRO A 11 2.90 -22.08 -24.95
C PRO A 11 4.12 -22.85 -24.46
N PRO A 12 4.31 -22.98 -23.13
CA PRO A 12 5.43 -23.71 -22.53
C PRO A 12 5.63 -25.09 -23.15
N SER A 13 6.87 -25.34 -23.57
CA SER A 13 7.32 -26.64 -24.06
C SER A 13 8.83 -26.72 -24.01
N ASN A 14 9.36 -27.85 -23.56
CA ASN A 14 10.79 -28.12 -23.56
C ASN A 14 11.42 -28.05 -24.96
N GLN A 15 10.64 -28.23 -26.03
CA GLN A 15 11.15 -28.21 -27.40
C GLN A 15 11.25 -26.79 -27.99
N SER A 16 10.22 -25.96 -27.79
CA SER A 16 10.07 -24.68 -28.50
C SER A 16 9.95 -23.45 -27.60
N SER A 17 9.54 -23.60 -26.35
CA SER A 17 9.29 -22.50 -25.40
C SER A 17 9.70 -22.88 -23.97
N PRO A 18 10.99 -23.21 -23.72
CA PRO A 18 11.43 -23.77 -22.44
C PRO A 18 11.50 -22.74 -21.29
N TYR A 19 11.42 -21.44 -21.59
CA TYR A 19 11.81 -20.39 -20.62
C TYR A 19 10.64 -19.57 -20.07
N VAL A 20 9.55 -19.40 -20.82
CA VAL A 20 8.46 -18.48 -20.44
C VAL A 20 7.80 -18.86 -19.11
N HIS A 21 7.66 -20.15 -18.83
CA HIS A 21 7.09 -20.64 -17.57
C HIS A 21 7.99 -20.30 -16.36
N SER A 22 9.31 -20.43 -16.51
CA SER A 22 10.26 -20.05 -15.45
C SER A 22 10.26 -18.56 -15.19
N LEU A 23 10.18 -17.72 -16.24
CA LEU A 23 10.10 -16.27 -16.07
C LEU A 23 8.81 -15.88 -15.34
N VAL A 24 7.65 -16.37 -15.79
CA VAL A 24 6.34 -16.05 -15.19
C VAL A 24 6.32 -16.42 -13.71
N HIS A 25 6.76 -17.63 -13.37
CA HIS A 25 6.87 -18.08 -11.98
C HIS A 25 7.79 -17.17 -11.15
N THR A 26 8.91 -16.73 -11.72
CA THR A 26 9.88 -15.86 -11.02
C THR A 26 9.31 -14.45 -10.81
N LEU A 27 8.60 -13.90 -11.80
CA LEU A 27 7.92 -12.60 -11.69
C LEU A 27 6.82 -12.64 -10.61
N GLN A 28 6.00 -13.69 -10.57
CA GLN A 28 4.99 -13.88 -9.53
C GLN A 28 5.63 -14.05 -8.15
N SER A 29 6.71 -14.83 -8.05
CA SER A 29 7.47 -15.05 -6.79
C SER A 29 8.10 -13.76 -6.23
N ALA A 30 8.38 -12.80 -7.11
CA ALA A 30 8.85 -11.45 -6.77
C ALA A 30 7.71 -10.50 -6.34
N GLY A 31 6.45 -10.95 -6.35
CA GLY A 31 5.29 -10.17 -5.91
C GLY A 31 4.63 -9.35 -7.01
N HIS A 32 4.95 -9.58 -8.29
CA HIS A 32 4.28 -8.91 -9.40
C HIS A 32 2.97 -9.59 -9.76
N VAL A 33 2.00 -8.78 -10.16
CA VAL A 33 0.78 -9.28 -10.82
C VAL A 33 1.16 -9.58 -12.27
N VAL A 34 0.99 -10.84 -12.71
CA VAL A 34 1.39 -11.26 -14.05
C VAL A 34 0.18 -11.74 -14.85
N SER A 35 0.03 -11.19 -16.05
CA SER A 35 -0.98 -11.61 -17.03
C SER A 35 -0.26 -12.09 -18.29
N VAL A 36 -0.72 -13.20 -18.87
CA VAL A 36 0.03 -13.89 -19.93
C VAL A 36 -0.84 -14.08 -21.17
N VAL A 37 -0.36 -13.57 -22.31
CA VAL A 37 -1.01 -13.74 -23.62
C VAL A 37 0.03 -14.17 -24.65
N LEU A 38 -0.04 -15.41 -25.10
CA LEU A 38 0.92 -15.99 -26.03
C LEU A 38 0.23 -16.35 -27.35
N PRO A 39 0.97 -16.42 -28.47
CA PRO A 39 0.44 -17.09 -29.65
C PRO A 39 0.21 -18.58 -29.34
N HIS A 40 -0.84 -19.19 -29.90
CA HIS A 40 -1.16 -20.61 -29.72
C HIS A 40 -0.07 -21.58 -30.24
N GLN A 41 0.83 -21.07 -31.07
CA GLN A 41 1.93 -21.83 -31.65
C GLN A 41 3.12 -20.90 -31.88
N GLN A 42 4.27 -21.50 -32.16
CA GLN A 42 5.51 -20.81 -32.51
C GLN A 42 5.35 -19.85 -33.72
N ARG A 43 5.86 -18.62 -33.59
CA ARG A 43 5.81 -17.52 -34.57
C ARG A 43 7.14 -16.79 -34.79
N SER A 44 8.29 -17.40 -34.48
CA SER A 44 9.61 -16.76 -34.72
C SER A 44 9.86 -16.40 -36.20
N TRP A 45 10.84 -15.51 -36.43
CA TRP A 45 11.17 -14.94 -37.74
C TRP A 45 10.05 -14.11 -38.40
N ILE A 46 9.01 -13.79 -37.63
CA ILE A 46 7.97 -12.84 -38.00
C ILE A 46 8.16 -11.62 -37.09
N GLY A 47 8.70 -10.52 -37.63
CA GLY A 47 8.80 -9.25 -36.91
C GLY A 47 7.42 -8.67 -36.52
N LYS A 48 7.36 -7.36 -36.20
CA LYS A 48 6.07 -6.71 -35.91
C LYS A 48 5.09 -6.85 -37.09
N ALA A 49 4.03 -7.63 -36.90
CA ALA A 49 3.02 -7.90 -37.92
C ALA A 49 1.63 -8.15 -37.30
N HIS A 50 0.57 -7.79 -38.02
CA HIS A 50 -0.82 -8.20 -37.75
C HIS A 50 -1.38 -8.95 -38.96
N LEU A 51 -2.20 -9.98 -38.70
CA LEU A 51 -2.87 -10.75 -39.74
C LEU A 51 -4.23 -10.12 -40.08
N ILE A 52 -4.24 -9.21 -41.05
CA ILE A 52 -5.47 -8.55 -41.51
C ILE A 52 -6.34 -9.55 -42.29
N GLY A 53 -7.64 -9.61 -41.98
CA GLY A 53 -8.60 -10.46 -42.67
C GLY A 53 -8.74 -11.88 -42.08
N ALA A 54 -8.00 -12.20 -41.03
CA ALA A 54 -8.21 -13.40 -40.22
C ALA A 54 -9.06 -13.06 -38.99
N SER A 55 -10.03 -13.92 -38.66
CA SER A 55 -10.70 -13.85 -37.36
C SER A 55 -9.78 -14.44 -36.30
N VAL A 56 -9.66 -13.77 -35.17
CA VAL A 56 -8.77 -14.17 -34.06
C VAL A 56 -9.61 -14.86 -32.98
N ARG A 57 -9.17 -16.03 -32.52
CA ARG A 57 -9.84 -16.84 -31.51
C ARG A 57 -8.92 -17.12 -30.32
N PRO A 58 -9.37 -16.83 -29.08
CA PRO A 58 -8.65 -17.23 -27.89
C PRO A 58 -8.90 -18.70 -27.55
N THR A 59 -7.86 -19.37 -27.05
CA THR A 59 -7.95 -20.60 -26.25
C THR A 59 -7.23 -20.36 -24.91
N TYR A 60 -7.40 -21.27 -23.96
CA TYR A 60 -6.96 -21.06 -22.57
C TYR A 60 -5.98 -22.15 -22.17
N PHE A 61 -4.78 -21.76 -21.77
CA PHE A 61 -3.73 -22.67 -21.33
C PHE A 61 -3.60 -22.66 -19.82
N ARG A 62 -3.61 -23.85 -19.23
CA ARG A 62 -3.38 -24.05 -17.79
C ARG A 62 -1.98 -24.65 -17.62
N PRO A 63 -1.02 -23.87 -17.08
CA PRO A 63 0.34 -24.36 -16.87
C PRO A 63 0.35 -25.53 -15.89
N GLY A 64 1.23 -26.50 -16.13
CA GLY A 64 1.44 -27.64 -15.25
C GLY A 64 2.67 -27.46 -14.35
N THR A 65 3.47 -28.51 -14.17
CA THR A 65 4.71 -28.43 -13.38
C THR A 65 5.79 -27.65 -14.14
N LEU A 66 6.60 -26.88 -13.43
CA LEU A 66 7.74 -26.18 -14.03
C LEU A 66 8.71 -27.18 -14.69
N HIS A 67 9.13 -26.88 -15.93
CA HIS A 67 10.00 -27.73 -16.78
C HIS A 67 9.40 -29.07 -17.25
N GLU A 68 8.12 -29.33 -16.99
CA GLU A 68 7.40 -30.49 -17.52
C GLU A 68 6.39 -30.09 -18.60
N ASP A 69 6.22 -30.95 -19.61
CA ASP A 69 5.28 -30.73 -20.72
C ASP A 69 3.89 -31.30 -20.39
N ASN A 70 3.34 -30.95 -19.21
CA ASN A 70 2.06 -31.46 -18.70
C ASN A 70 0.95 -30.40 -18.61
N GLY A 71 1.15 -29.22 -19.20
CA GLY A 71 0.12 -28.18 -19.32
C GLY A 71 -1.04 -28.60 -20.25
N THR A 72 -2.21 -27.98 -20.07
CA THR A 72 -3.43 -28.34 -20.80
C THR A 72 -4.08 -27.15 -21.50
N ILE A 73 -4.64 -27.36 -22.69
CA ILE A 73 -5.33 -26.34 -23.50
C ILE A 73 -6.84 -26.61 -23.47
N HIS A 74 -7.63 -25.55 -23.30
CA HIS A 74 -9.08 -25.58 -23.19
C HIS A 74 -9.72 -24.56 -24.15
N ASP A 75 -10.91 -24.88 -24.66
CA ASP A 75 -11.66 -24.01 -25.58
C ASP A 75 -12.40 -22.87 -24.85
N PHE A 76 -12.63 -23.02 -23.55
CA PHE A 76 -13.41 -22.10 -22.72
C PHE A 76 -12.62 -21.72 -21.45
N PRO A 77 -12.85 -20.52 -20.90
CA PRO A 77 -12.20 -20.07 -19.67
C PRO A 77 -12.63 -20.95 -18.49
N ARG A 78 -11.84 -20.91 -17.40
CA ARG A 78 -12.20 -21.53 -16.13
C ARG A 78 -13.50 -20.93 -15.59
N GLY A 79 -14.39 -21.78 -15.07
CA GLY A 79 -15.65 -21.36 -14.43
C GLY A 79 -15.46 -21.07 -12.93
N ASP A 80 -16.42 -20.36 -12.34
CA ASP A 80 -16.35 -19.86 -10.95
C ASP A 80 -16.26 -20.98 -9.89
N ASP A 81 -16.70 -22.21 -10.21
CA ASP A 81 -16.72 -23.36 -9.29
C ASP A 81 -15.43 -24.22 -9.33
N ALA A 82 -14.41 -23.83 -10.11
CA ALA A 82 -13.18 -24.61 -10.26
C ALA A 82 -12.13 -24.23 -9.22
N GLU A 83 -11.25 -25.18 -8.86
CA GLU A 83 -10.09 -24.90 -7.99
C GLU A 83 -9.26 -23.71 -8.51
N ASP A 84 -8.73 -22.88 -7.63
CA ASP A 84 -7.90 -21.74 -7.98
C ASP A 84 -6.63 -22.17 -8.73
N GLY A 85 -6.21 -21.38 -9.73
CA GLY A 85 -4.93 -21.59 -10.42
C GLY A 85 -4.75 -20.74 -11.66
N ASP A 86 -3.51 -20.63 -12.13
CA ASP A 86 -3.16 -19.81 -13.29
C ASP A 86 -3.87 -20.28 -14.56
N GLU A 87 -4.28 -19.31 -15.38
CA GLU A 87 -4.83 -19.52 -16.71
C GLU A 87 -4.29 -18.43 -17.65
N TRP A 88 -3.69 -18.87 -18.75
CA TRP A 88 -3.03 -18.01 -19.74
C TRP A 88 -3.84 -17.99 -21.03
N LEU A 89 -3.80 -16.87 -21.75
CA LEU A 89 -4.51 -16.73 -23.00
C LEU A 89 -3.62 -17.13 -24.18
N LEU A 90 -4.11 -18.01 -25.03
CA LEU A 90 -3.48 -18.39 -26.29
C LEU A 90 -4.25 -17.79 -27.46
N ILE A 91 -3.55 -17.10 -28.35
CA ILE A 91 -4.14 -16.38 -29.47
C ILE A 91 -3.68 -16.97 -30.80
N ASP A 92 -4.60 -17.19 -31.74
CA ASP A 92 -4.29 -17.70 -33.08
C ASP A 92 -3.65 -16.68 -34.05
N SER A 93 -2.82 -15.77 -33.51
CA SER A 93 -2.25 -14.63 -34.23
C SER A 93 -0.76 -14.43 -33.91
N THR A 94 -0.26 -13.21 -34.08
CA THR A 94 1.13 -12.78 -33.84
C THR A 94 1.31 -12.21 -32.42
N PRO A 95 2.56 -12.06 -31.95
CA PRO A 95 2.86 -11.42 -30.66
C PRO A 95 2.29 -9.99 -30.55
N ALA A 96 2.32 -9.21 -31.63
CA ALA A 96 1.73 -7.88 -31.65
C ALA A 96 0.21 -7.92 -31.39
N SER A 97 -0.51 -8.85 -32.00
CA SER A 97 -1.94 -9.04 -31.70
C SER A 97 -2.17 -9.47 -30.24
N CYS A 98 -1.30 -10.31 -29.68
CA CYS A 98 -1.36 -10.73 -28.28
C CYS A 98 -1.27 -9.52 -27.33
N VAL A 99 -0.37 -8.58 -27.61
CA VAL A 99 -0.22 -7.33 -26.83
C VAL A 99 -1.50 -6.50 -26.86
N GLN A 100 -2.06 -6.24 -28.05
CA GLN A 100 -3.29 -5.47 -28.20
C GLN A 100 -4.46 -6.11 -27.42
N ILE A 101 -4.62 -7.43 -27.55
CA ILE A 101 -5.70 -8.17 -26.88
C ILE A 101 -5.51 -8.13 -25.36
N GLY A 102 -4.29 -8.36 -24.87
CA GLY A 102 -3.97 -8.32 -23.45
C GLY A 102 -4.12 -6.93 -22.83
N LEU A 103 -3.80 -5.86 -23.55
CA LEU A 103 -3.90 -4.49 -23.02
C LEU A 103 -5.33 -3.94 -23.01
N PHE A 104 -6.14 -4.28 -24.01
CA PHE A 104 -7.42 -3.59 -24.26
C PHE A 104 -8.66 -4.46 -24.06
N HIS A 105 -8.53 -5.79 -23.99
CA HIS A 105 -9.69 -6.69 -23.97
C HIS A 105 -9.71 -7.70 -22.81
N TYR A 106 -8.57 -7.94 -22.15
CA TYR A 106 -8.45 -8.84 -21.01
C TYR A 106 -7.75 -8.16 -19.83
N PHE A 107 -7.92 -8.71 -18.62
CA PHE A 107 -7.19 -8.35 -17.40
C PHE A 107 -7.46 -6.95 -16.82
N GLN A 108 -8.54 -6.27 -17.22
CA GLN A 108 -8.91 -4.96 -16.67
C GLN A 108 -9.18 -5.02 -15.16
N GLU A 109 -9.69 -6.15 -14.68
CA GLU A 109 -9.96 -6.44 -13.27
C GLU A 109 -8.68 -6.50 -12.40
N ARG A 110 -7.52 -6.74 -13.02
CA ARG A 110 -6.21 -6.82 -12.34
C ARG A 110 -5.49 -5.47 -12.23
N GLY A 111 -6.15 -4.38 -12.64
CA GLY A 111 -5.57 -3.04 -12.67
C GLY A 111 -4.76 -2.73 -13.93
N PRO A 112 -4.25 -1.50 -14.08
CA PRO A 112 -3.55 -1.07 -15.30
C PRO A 112 -2.21 -1.80 -15.48
N VAL A 113 -1.90 -2.25 -16.70
CA VAL A 113 -0.58 -2.81 -17.04
C VAL A 113 0.49 -1.71 -17.02
N ASP A 114 1.54 -1.91 -16.22
CA ASP A 114 2.66 -0.98 -16.02
C ASP A 114 3.73 -1.15 -17.12
N VAL A 115 4.04 -2.40 -17.47
CA VAL A 115 5.07 -2.77 -18.44
C VAL A 115 4.68 -4.03 -19.20
N VAL A 116 5.05 -4.09 -20.48
CA VAL A 116 4.92 -5.30 -21.31
C VAL A 116 6.29 -5.94 -21.47
N VAL A 117 6.41 -7.22 -21.10
CA VAL A 117 7.62 -8.02 -21.32
C VAL A 117 7.32 -9.01 -22.43
N SER A 118 7.97 -8.84 -23.57
CA SER A 118 7.94 -9.81 -24.66
C SER A 118 9.14 -10.75 -24.52
N GLY A 119 8.91 -12.04 -24.25
CA GLY A 119 9.93 -13.05 -24.05
C GLY A 119 9.73 -13.88 -22.77
N PRO A 120 10.75 -14.66 -22.35
CA PRO A 120 12.06 -14.78 -22.97
C PRO A 120 11.97 -15.56 -24.29
N ASN A 121 12.63 -15.07 -25.34
CA ASN A 121 12.81 -15.79 -26.60
C ASN A 121 13.78 -16.97 -26.44
N TYR A 122 13.48 -18.06 -27.14
CA TYR A 122 14.36 -19.20 -27.31
C TYR A 122 15.43 -18.90 -28.37
N GLY A 123 16.52 -18.27 -27.93
CA GLY A 123 17.63 -17.85 -28.78
C GLY A 123 17.89 -16.36 -28.67
N ARG A 124 18.94 -15.88 -29.32
CA ARG A 124 19.36 -14.47 -29.22
C ARG A 124 18.69 -13.60 -30.28
N ASN A 125 18.37 -12.37 -29.91
CA ASN A 125 17.88 -11.31 -30.80
C ASN A 125 18.89 -10.15 -30.88
N THR A 126 20.17 -10.49 -31.05
CA THR A 126 21.28 -9.55 -31.22
C THR A 126 21.53 -9.24 -32.69
N THR A 127 22.11 -8.08 -33.00
CA THR A 127 22.42 -7.62 -34.37
C THR A 127 21.17 -7.31 -35.20
N ALA A 128 21.30 -6.44 -36.20
CA ALA A 128 20.19 -5.99 -37.03
C ALA A 128 19.45 -7.13 -37.73
N LEU A 129 20.16 -8.18 -38.17
CA LEU A 129 19.56 -9.29 -38.91
C LEU A 129 18.63 -10.17 -38.05
N PHE A 130 18.98 -10.47 -36.80
CA PHE A 130 18.09 -11.22 -35.91
C PHE A 130 17.05 -10.30 -35.28
N ALA A 131 17.46 -9.12 -34.81
CA ALA A 131 16.58 -8.22 -34.09
C ALA A 131 15.38 -7.74 -34.93
N LEU A 132 15.59 -7.41 -36.21
CA LEU A 132 14.50 -6.92 -37.08
C LEU A 132 13.57 -8.04 -37.56
N SER A 133 13.98 -9.30 -37.44
CA SER A 133 13.16 -10.47 -37.76
C SER A 133 12.47 -11.08 -36.52
N SER A 134 12.73 -10.55 -35.33
CA SER A 134 12.24 -11.08 -34.05
C SER A 134 10.78 -10.74 -33.78
N GLY A 135 9.96 -11.76 -33.51
CA GLY A 135 8.59 -11.58 -33.04
C GLY A 135 8.54 -11.07 -31.61
N THR A 136 9.53 -11.43 -30.80
CA THR A 136 9.76 -10.88 -29.45
C THR A 136 9.91 -9.35 -29.47
N ILE A 137 10.82 -8.84 -30.31
CA ILE A 137 10.96 -7.39 -30.47
C ILE A 137 9.70 -6.81 -31.12
N GLY A 138 9.06 -7.53 -32.03
CA GLY A 138 7.78 -7.14 -32.63
C GLY A 138 6.66 -6.89 -31.60
N GLY A 139 6.55 -7.74 -30.58
CA GLY A 139 5.62 -7.57 -29.46
C GLY A 139 5.96 -6.34 -28.61
N ALA A 140 7.23 -6.17 -28.24
CA ALA A 140 7.68 -4.98 -27.49
C ALA A 140 7.46 -3.68 -28.27
N LEU A 141 7.69 -3.69 -29.59
CA LEU A 141 7.40 -2.56 -30.47
C LEU A 141 5.90 -2.22 -30.50
N GLU A 142 5.00 -3.21 -30.49
CA GLU A 142 3.56 -2.96 -30.38
C GLU A 142 3.21 -2.30 -29.06
N ALA A 143 3.70 -2.82 -27.94
CA ALA A 143 3.45 -2.26 -26.62
C ALA A 143 3.90 -0.79 -26.51
N ALA A 144 5.08 -0.48 -27.05
CA ALA A 144 5.58 0.89 -27.13
C ALA A 144 4.66 1.82 -27.94
N HIS A 145 4.11 1.35 -29.07
CA HIS A 145 3.13 2.14 -29.85
C HIS A 145 1.79 2.33 -29.12
N CYS A 146 1.45 1.43 -28.20
CA CYS A 146 0.31 1.57 -27.29
C CYS A 146 0.59 2.50 -26.09
N GLY A 147 1.76 3.16 -26.04
CA GLY A 147 2.15 4.07 -24.96
C GLY A 147 2.57 3.35 -23.68
N LYS A 148 2.91 2.06 -23.75
CA LYS A 148 3.40 1.27 -22.61
C LYS A 148 4.92 1.12 -22.67
N ARG A 149 5.57 1.11 -21.50
CA ARG A 149 6.96 0.71 -21.38
C ARG A 149 7.08 -0.76 -21.81
N ALA A 150 8.10 -1.07 -22.60
CA ALA A 150 8.21 -2.39 -23.22
C ALA A 150 9.63 -2.95 -23.17
N ILE A 151 9.76 -4.23 -22.85
CA ILE A 151 11.04 -4.94 -22.82
C ILE A 151 10.92 -6.17 -23.72
N ALA A 152 11.81 -6.30 -24.68
CA ALA A 152 12.04 -7.56 -25.39
C ALA A 152 13.16 -8.32 -24.66
N LEU A 153 12.92 -9.55 -24.24
CA LEU A 153 13.83 -10.38 -23.46
C LEU A 153 14.17 -11.65 -24.23
N SER A 154 15.45 -11.99 -24.31
CA SER A 154 15.94 -13.14 -25.07
C SER A 154 17.02 -13.89 -24.30
N TYR A 155 16.94 -15.22 -24.25
CA TYR A 155 17.96 -16.06 -23.63
C TYR A 155 18.85 -16.67 -24.71
N ALA A 156 20.09 -16.22 -24.75
CA ALA A 156 21.08 -16.62 -25.73
C ALA A 156 21.85 -17.84 -25.22
N PHE A 157 21.61 -19.02 -25.82
CA PHE A 157 22.25 -20.26 -25.43
C PHE A 157 23.33 -20.68 -26.45
N SER A 158 24.40 -21.32 -25.97
CA SER A 158 25.42 -21.94 -26.83
C SER A 158 25.19 -23.46 -27.03
N SER A 159 24.37 -24.05 -26.16
CA SER A 159 24.05 -25.48 -26.11
C SER A 159 22.58 -25.71 -25.83
N ARG A 160 22.04 -26.85 -26.31
CA ARG A 160 20.65 -27.27 -26.05
C ARG A 160 20.45 -27.98 -24.70
N ASN A 161 21.53 -28.13 -23.91
CA ASN A 161 21.39 -28.65 -22.55
C ASN A 161 20.92 -27.52 -21.63
N HIS A 162 19.60 -27.34 -21.55
CA HIS A 162 18.97 -26.31 -20.74
C HIS A 162 18.87 -26.79 -19.30
N ASP A 163 19.92 -26.56 -18.52
CA ASP A 163 19.92 -26.85 -17.09
C ASP A 163 18.86 -25.96 -16.40
N PRO A 164 17.85 -26.54 -15.72
CA PRO A 164 16.84 -25.79 -14.97
C PRO A 164 17.44 -24.79 -13.98
N VAL A 165 18.61 -25.09 -13.40
CA VAL A 165 19.31 -24.19 -12.47
C VAL A 165 19.78 -22.92 -13.19
N VAL A 166 20.32 -23.05 -14.40
CA VAL A 166 20.79 -21.92 -15.21
C VAL A 166 19.59 -21.11 -15.73
N ILE A 167 18.49 -21.77 -16.10
CA ILE A 167 17.24 -21.10 -16.49
C ILE A 167 16.68 -20.28 -15.32
N ALA A 168 16.66 -20.85 -14.11
CA ALA A 168 16.22 -20.14 -12.92
C ALA A 168 17.13 -18.95 -12.59
N GLU A 169 18.45 -19.10 -12.68
CA GLU A 169 19.43 -18.02 -12.52
C GLU A 169 19.16 -16.88 -13.53
N ALA A 170 18.98 -17.22 -14.81
CA ALA A 170 18.68 -16.24 -15.86
C ALA A 170 17.34 -15.53 -15.64
N SER A 171 16.30 -16.24 -15.19
CA SER A 171 15.01 -15.65 -14.82
C SER A 171 15.13 -14.69 -13.65
N GLN A 172 15.84 -15.07 -12.58
CA GLN A 172 16.07 -14.18 -11.43
C GLN A 172 16.86 -12.92 -11.83
N HIS A 173 17.93 -13.08 -12.61
CA HIS A 173 18.70 -11.96 -13.13
C HIS A 173 17.85 -11.05 -14.02
N SER A 174 17.00 -11.63 -14.86
CA SER A 174 16.10 -10.87 -15.75
C SER A 174 15.06 -10.09 -14.98
N VAL A 175 14.47 -10.66 -13.92
CA VAL A 175 13.52 -9.94 -13.06
C VAL A 175 14.19 -8.74 -12.39
N LYS A 176 15.37 -8.92 -11.77
CA LYS A 176 16.16 -7.81 -11.18
C LYS A 176 16.44 -6.70 -12.20
N LEU A 177 16.80 -7.08 -13.42
CA LEU A 177 17.09 -6.13 -14.49
C LEU A 177 15.83 -5.41 -15.01
N ILE A 178 14.69 -6.11 -15.13
CA ILE A 178 13.40 -5.53 -15.50
C ILE A 178 12.97 -4.48 -14.47
N GLU A 179 13.05 -4.80 -13.18
CA GLU A 179 12.74 -3.88 -12.08
C GLU A 179 13.63 -2.63 -12.13
N TYR A 180 14.95 -2.84 -12.22
CA TYR A 180 15.90 -1.74 -12.35
C TYR A 180 15.57 -0.80 -13.52
N LEU A 181 15.27 -1.36 -14.70
CA LEU A 181 14.96 -0.55 -15.89
C LEU A 181 13.62 0.17 -15.77
N CYS A 182 12.61 -0.44 -15.16
CA CYS A 182 11.31 0.20 -14.90
C CYS A 182 11.45 1.42 -13.98
N GLU A 183 12.33 1.37 -13.00
CA GLU A 183 12.61 2.49 -12.09
C GLU A 183 13.47 3.57 -12.73
N ASN A 184 14.46 3.14 -13.51
CA ASN A 184 15.47 4.01 -14.11
C ASN A 184 15.26 4.14 -15.62
N TRP A 185 14.00 4.27 -16.05
CA TRP A 185 13.66 4.29 -17.47
C TRP A 185 14.22 5.55 -18.14
N ALA A 186 15.27 5.40 -18.95
CA ALA A 186 15.92 6.52 -19.61
C ALA A 186 14.98 7.33 -20.51
N GLU A 187 15.13 8.65 -20.47
CA GLU A 187 14.34 9.58 -21.28
C GLU A 187 14.56 9.30 -22.78
N GLY A 188 13.47 9.29 -23.54
CA GLY A 188 13.51 9.06 -24.97
C GLY A 188 13.73 7.59 -25.37
N VAL A 189 13.72 6.63 -24.45
CA VAL A 189 13.67 5.19 -24.80
C VAL A 189 12.22 4.72 -24.84
N ASP A 190 11.80 4.08 -25.94
CA ASP A 190 10.45 3.52 -26.03
C ASP A 190 10.42 2.05 -25.59
N LEU A 191 11.48 1.28 -25.89
CA LEU A 191 11.67 -0.10 -25.45
C LEU A 191 13.14 -0.47 -25.24
N TYR A 192 13.39 -1.52 -24.45
CA TYR A 192 14.71 -2.15 -24.32
C TYR A 192 14.71 -3.55 -24.94
N ASN A 193 15.74 -3.88 -25.73
CA ASN A 193 16.04 -5.23 -26.16
C ASN A 193 17.16 -5.82 -25.30
N ILE A 194 16.82 -6.83 -24.50
CA ILE A 194 17.70 -7.49 -23.53
C ILE A 194 18.05 -8.87 -24.06
N ASN A 195 19.36 -9.17 -24.10
CA ASN A 195 19.85 -10.52 -24.38
C ASN A 195 20.70 -11.00 -23.22
N VAL A 196 20.26 -12.08 -22.58
CA VAL A 196 20.88 -12.70 -21.42
C VAL A 196 21.60 -13.98 -21.87
N PRO A 197 22.93 -14.10 -21.68
CA PRO A 197 23.66 -15.34 -21.95
C PRO A 197 23.21 -16.45 -20.99
N LEU A 198 22.71 -17.55 -21.53
CA LEU A 198 22.26 -18.71 -20.76
C LEU A 198 23.45 -19.63 -20.44
N GLU A 199 24.39 -19.11 -19.65
CA GLU A 199 25.59 -19.81 -19.19
C GLU A 199 25.67 -19.77 -17.65
N PRO A 200 26.24 -20.78 -16.98
CA PRO A 200 26.36 -20.79 -15.52
C PRO A 200 27.12 -19.58 -14.98
N GLY A 201 26.57 -18.92 -13.94
CA GLY A 201 27.21 -17.78 -13.30
C GLY A 201 27.09 -16.46 -14.08
N MET A 202 26.26 -16.42 -15.12
CA MET A 202 25.97 -15.22 -15.91
C MET A 202 25.50 -14.05 -15.05
N SER A 203 24.83 -14.31 -13.91
CA SER A 203 24.38 -13.26 -12.97
C SER A 203 25.50 -12.39 -12.43
N LYS A 204 26.73 -12.90 -12.39
CA LYS A 204 27.95 -12.20 -11.93
C LYS A 204 28.67 -11.45 -13.05
N CYS A 205 28.26 -11.67 -14.29
CA CYS A 205 28.82 -10.98 -15.44
C CYS A 205 28.22 -9.57 -15.55
N LYS A 206 28.92 -8.72 -16.30
CA LYS A 206 28.50 -7.32 -16.48
C LYS A 206 27.19 -7.23 -17.26
N VAL A 207 26.37 -6.26 -16.88
CA VAL A 207 25.22 -5.82 -17.67
C VAL A 207 25.60 -4.51 -18.35
N LEU A 208 25.53 -4.45 -19.68
CA LEU A 208 25.99 -3.30 -20.45
C LEU A 208 24.87 -2.69 -21.29
N TYR A 209 24.80 -1.37 -21.33
CA TYR A 209 24.12 -0.68 -22.41
C TYR A 209 24.90 -0.86 -23.71
N THR A 210 24.21 -1.29 -24.76
CA THR A 210 24.81 -1.63 -26.06
C THR A 210 24.07 -1.00 -27.23
N ASP A 211 24.80 -0.79 -28.32
CA ASP A 211 24.21 -0.52 -29.63
C ASP A 211 23.86 -1.82 -30.37
N MET A 212 22.84 -1.79 -31.21
CA MET A 212 22.56 -2.88 -32.14
C MET A 212 23.65 -2.93 -33.23
N LEU A 213 24.29 -4.08 -33.42
CA LEU A 213 25.29 -4.26 -34.49
C LEU A 213 24.64 -4.16 -35.88
N ASP A 214 25.18 -3.28 -36.72
CA ASP A 214 24.68 -3.03 -38.07
C ASP A 214 25.31 -3.98 -39.11
N ASN A 215 24.81 -5.21 -39.21
CA ASN A 215 25.29 -6.23 -40.14
C ASN A 215 24.36 -6.43 -41.35
N ARG A 216 24.86 -7.09 -42.40
CA ARG A 216 24.19 -7.28 -43.70
C ARG A 216 24.35 -8.71 -44.18
N TRP A 217 23.36 -9.22 -44.91
CA TRP A 217 23.49 -10.48 -45.65
C TRP A 217 24.52 -10.33 -46.77
N THR A 218 25.43 -11.28 -46.87
CA THR A 218 26.44 -11.40 -47.94
C THR A 218 25.92 -12.15 -49.17
N GLY A 219 24.82 -12.89 -49.01
CA GLY A 219 24.18 -13.71 -50.03
C GLY A 219 22.66 -13.83 -49.87
N SER A 220 22.06 -14.75 -50.62
CA SER A 220 20.62 -15.03 -50.54
C SER A 220 20.28 -15.86 -49.31
N CYS A 221 19.18 -15.52 -48.61
CA CYS A 221 18.63 -16.38 -47.56
C CYS A 221 17.86 -17.60 -48.11
N PHE A 222 17.76 -17.71 -49.44
CA PHE A 222 17.09 -18.81 -50.12
C PHE A 222 18.05 -19.57 -51.02
N GLN A 223 17.95 -20.90 -50.96
CA GLN A 223 18.62 -21.82 -51.88
C GLN A 223 17.61 -22.36 -52.89
N ALA A 224 17.97 -22.32 -54.17
CA ALA A 224 17.16 -22.95 -55.22
C ALA A 224 17.31 -24.48 -55.16
N VAL A 225 16.19 -25.19 -55.12
CA VAL A 225 16.10 -26.65 -55.13
C VAL A 225 15.27 -27.14 -56.32
N ASP A 226 15.50 -28.39 -56.72
CA ASP A 226 14.76 -29.02 -57.82
C ASP A 226 13.31 -29.30 -57.39
N ALA A 227 12.35 -28.94 -58.24
CA ALA A 227 10.92 -29.05 -57.98
C ALA A 227 10.41 -30.51 -57.87
N ALA A 228 11.26 -31.48 -58.22
CA ALA A 228 10.92 -32.91 -58.23
C ALA A 228 11.27 -33.66 -56.93
N LEU A 229 11.95 -33.02 -55.98
CA LEU A 229 12.27 -33.63 -54.68
C LEU A 229 11.13 -33.41 -53.67
N PRO A 230 10.77 -34.41 -52.86
CA PRO A 230 9.77 -34.23 -51.80
C PRO A 230 10.29 -33.24 -50.75
N ASP A 231 9.48 -32.22 -50.43
CA ASP A 231 9.78 -31.24 -49.39
C ASP A 231 9.73 -31.89 -47.99
N GLU A 232 10.69 -31.55 -47.13
CA GLU A 232 10.56 -31.78 -45.69
C GLU A 232 9.40 -30.94 -45.13
N THR A 233 8.75 -31.38 -44.04
CA THR A 233 7.69 -30.58 -43.42
C THR A 233 8.27 -29.26 -42.88
N PRO A 234 7.57 -28.11 -43.03
CA PRO A 234 8.08 -26.80 -42.62
C PRO A 234 8.58 -26.76 -41.16
N GLN A 235 7.93 -27.50 -40.26
CA GLN A 235 8.28 -27.57 -38.84
C GLN A 235 9.64 -28.24 -38.60
N LEU A 236 9.93 -29.35 -39.30
CA LEU A 236 11.22 -30.05 -39.17
C LEU A 236 12.37 -29.23 -39.78
N GLN A 237 12.08 -28.54 -40.89
CA GLN A 237 13.03 -27.66 -41.54
C GLN A 237 13.39 -26.45 -40.66
N GLU A 238 12.39 -25.79 -40.06
CA GLU A 238 12.60 -24.68 -39.13
C GLU A 238 13.44 -25.11 -37.92
N GLN A 239 13.14 -26.27 -37.34
CA GLN A 239 13.87 -26.81 -36.19
C GLN A 239 15.37 -27.01 -36.50
N ARG A 240 15.70 -27.56 -37.68
CA ARG A 240 17.08 -27.74 -38.14
C ARG A 240 17.79 -26.41 -38.39
N LEU A 241 17.10 -25.41 -38.91
CA LEU A 241 17.69 -24.10 -39.19
C LEU A 241 17.97 -23.31 -37.90
N ARG A 242 17.12 -23.44 -36.88
CA ARG A 242 17.40 -22.92 -35.52
C ARG A 242 18.67 -23.54 -34.94
N ASP A 243 18.87 -24.85 -35.13
CA ASP A 243 20.10 -25.54 -34.70
C ASP A 243 21.36 -24.96 -35.34
N GLN A 244 21.30 -24.60 -36.61
CA GLN A 244 22.43 -24.01 -37.34
C GLN A 244 22.64 -22.53 -36.99
N GLY A 245 21.55 -21.80 -36.75
CA GLY A 245 21.59 -20.42 -36.30
C GLY A 245 22.35 -20.28 -34.99
N GLU A 246 22.15 -21.18 -34.02
CA GLU A 246 22.75 -21.02 -32.69
C GLU A 246 24.13 -21.69 -32.49
N ARG A 247 24.54 -22.62 -33.37
CA ARG A 247 25.83 -23.33 -33.27
C ARG A 247 26.98 -22.64 -34.02
N LEU A 248 28.18 -22.69 -33.44
CA LEU A 248 29.42 -22.15 -34.03
C LEU A 248 29.93 -23.01 -35.21
N GLY A 249 29.54 -22.64 -36.43
CA GLY A 249 30.42 -22.74 -37.61
C GLY A 249 30.61 -24.09 -38.32
N GLU A 250 29.54 -24.82 -38.69
CA GLU A 250 29.66 -25.94 -39.64
C GLU A 250 29.07 -25.59 -41.02
N LYS A 251 29.88 -25.74 -42.07
CA LYS A 251 29.50 -25.50 -43.48
C LYS A 251 28.74 -26.70 -44.06
N PRO A 252 27.65 -26.49 -44.84
CA PRO A 252 27.16 -27.48 -45.79
C PRO A 252 28.03 -27.49 -47.05
N THR A 253 28.44 -28.67 -47.51
CA THR A 253 29.15 -28.86 -48.79
C THR A 253 28.19 -28.77 -49.97
N ALA A 254 28.35 -27.78 -50.85
CA ALA A 254 27.63 -27.68 -52.12
C ALA A 254 28.44 -28.32 -53.27
N ALA A 255 27.78 -29.16 -54.08
CA ALA A 255 28.35 -29.78 -55.28
C ALA A 255 28.23 -28.84 -56.51
N PRO A 256 29.24 -28.78 -57.41
CA PRO A 256 29.21 -27.89 -58.57
C PRO A 256 28.52 -28.53 -59.78
N GLY A 257 27.48 -27.89 -60.31
CA GLY A 257 26.83 -28.28 -61.56
C GLY A 257 27.16 -27.30 -62.70
N THR A 258 28.05 -27.69 -63.60
CA THR A 258 28.33 -26.97 -64.86
C THR A 258 27.38 -27.42 -65.97
N GLY A 259 26.71 -26.49 -66.64
CA GLY A 259 25.90 -26.76 -67.84
C GLY A 259 25.74 -25.53 -68.74
N PRO A 260 25.77 -25.67 -70.08
CA PRO A 260 25.99 -24.55 -70.99
C PRO A 260 24.73 -23.72 -71.25
N LEU A 261 24.95 -22.42 -71.52
CA LEU A 261 23.96 -21.39 -71.78
C LEU A 261 23.02 -21.71 -72.95
N ARG A 262 21.71 -21.84 -72.68
CA ARG A 262 20.64 -21.80 -73.69
C ARG A 262 19.52 -20.82 -73.27
N ARG A 263 18.96 -20.18 -74.29
CA ARG A 263 17.98 -19.06 -74.32
C ARG A 263 17.00 -18.97 -73.14
N ILE A 264 16.84 -17.73 -72.67
CA ILE A 264 16.06 -17.27 -71.50
C ILE A 264 14.57 -17.64 -71.64
N ARG A 265 14.17 -18.75 -71.02
CA ARG A 265 12.83 -18.97 -70.46
C ARG A 265 13.04 -19.18 -68.96
N PHE A 266 12.19 -18.58 -68.12
CA PHE A 266 12.28 -18.78 -66.67
C PHE A 266 12.25 -20.29 -66.36
N GLN A 267 13.28 -20.78 -65.66
CA GLN A 267 13.29 -22.14 -65.15
C GLN A 267 12.39 -22.20 -63.92
N HIS A 268 11.48 -23.17 -63.88
CA HIS A 268 10.70 -23.45 -62.67
C HIS A 268 11.65 -23.93 -61.58
N LYS A 269 11.67 -23.22 -60.45
CA LYS A 269 12.56 -23.46 -59.31
C LYS A 269 11.73 -23.41 -58.04
N HIS A 270 12.02 -24.28 -57.10
CA HIS A 270 11.56 -24.17 -55.74
C HIS A 270 12.66 -23.50 -54.90
N PHE A 271 12.27 -22.78 -53.86
CA PHE A 271 13.21 -22.08 -52.99
C PHE A 271 12.98 -22.51 -51.55
N GLN A 272 14.06 -22.90 -50.89
CA GLN A 272 14.07 -23.25 -49.49
C GLN A 272 14.80 -22.16 -48.71
N TRP A 273 14.26 -21.76 -47.55
CA TRP A 273 14.96 -20.87 -46.63
C TRP A 273 16.20 -21.59 -46.11
N ASN A 274 17.39 -21.03 -46.37
CA ASN A 274 18.68 -21.57 -45.98
C ASN A 274 19.74 -20.44 -45.91
N PRO A 275 19.63 -19.52 -44.93
CA PRO A 275 20.59 -18.43 -44.75
C PRO A 275 21.95 -18.93 -44.23
N ASP A 276 23.05 -18.28 -44.64
CA ASP A 276 24.38 -18.55 -44.09
C ASP A 276 24.63 -17.69 -42.84
N PHE A 277 24.40 -18.27 -41.67
CA PHE A 277 24.66 -17.61 -40.39
C PHE A 277 26.14 -17.46 -40.05
N THR A 278 27.05 -18.16 -40.74
CA THR A 278 28.50 -18.06 -40.50
C THR A 278 29.00 -16.63 -40.70
N ASP A 279 28.44 -15.92 -41.67
CA ASP A 279 28.83 -14.54 -41.97
C ASP A 279 28.29 -13.56 -40.92
N VAL A 280 27.15 -13.88 -40.29
CA VAL A 280 26.64 -13.14 -39.12
C VAL A 280 27.64 -13.27 -37.97
N TRP A 281 28.13 -14.47 -37.68
CA TRP A 281 29.13 -14.71 -36.63
C TRP A 281 30.46 -14.00 -36.89
N LYS A 282 30.99 -14.08 -38.11
CA LYS A 282 32.20 -13.34 -38.50
C LYS A 282 32.02 -11.83 -38.33
N SER A 283 30.83 -11.29 -38.62
CA SER A 283 30.55 -9.87 -38.45
C SER A 283 30.62 -9.45 -36.98
N VAL A 284 30.14 -10.29 -36.06
CA VAL A 284 30.25 -10.07 -34.62
C VAL A 284 31.72 -10.17 -34.17
N GLU A 285 32.47 -11.14 -34.66
CA GLU A 285 33.90 -11.30 -34.33
C GLU A 285 34.75 -10.11 -34.79
N ALA A 286 34.48 -9.60 -35.99
CA ALA A 286 35.17 -8.45 -36.56
C ALA A 286 34.76 -7.12 -35.92
N SER A 287 33.63 -7.07 -35.21
CA SER A 287 33.13 -5.87 -34.56
C SER A 287 33.90 -5.49 -33.28
N GLY A 288 34.00 -4.19 -33.00
CA GLY A 288 34.55 -3.64 -31.76
C GLY A 288 33.59 -3.75 -30.57
N PRO A 289 34.04 -3.44 -29.34
CA PRO A 289 33.21 -3.45 -28.14
C PRO A 289 32.06 -2.43 -28.22
N GLY A 290 31.00 -2.66 -27.42
CA GLY A 290 29.87 -1.73 -27.29
C GLY A 290 28.63 -2.11 -28.10
N ASN A 291 28.66 -3.20 -28.87
CA ASN A 291 27.47 -3.74 -29.54
C ASN A 291 26.92 -5.00 -28.87
N ASP A 292 25.63 -5.23 -29.08
CA ASP A 292 24.84 -6.34 -28.51
C ASP A 292 25.41 -7.73 -28.82
N GLY A 293 25.74 -8.00 -30.09
CA GLY A 293 26.30 -9.30 -30.50
C GLY A 293 27.65 -9.58 -29.84
N ARG A 294 28.51 -8.56 -29.73
CA ARG A 294 29.81 -8.66 -29.07
C ARG A 294 29.68 -8.90 -27.57
N ALA A 295 28.77 -8.19 -26.91
CA ALA A 295 28.53 -8.30 -25.47
C ALA A 295 28.06 -9.71 -25.08
N VAL A 296 27.04 -10.23 -25.77
CA VAL A 296 26.52 -11.58 -25.51
C VAL A 296 27.57 -12.66 -25.76
N ARG A 297 28.35 -12.52 -26.84
CA ARG A 297 29.46 -13.46 -27.15
C ARG A 297 30.54 -13.47 -26.06
N GLU A 298 30.74 -12.36 -25.36
CA GLU A 298 31.69 -12.25 -24.25
C GLU A 298 31.07 -12.65 -22.90
N GLY A 299 29.85 -13.20 -22.89
CA GLY A 299 29.15 -13.67 -21.69
C GLY A 299 28.51 -12.55 -20.86
N MET A 300 28.36 -11.35 -21.42
CA MET A 300 27.74 -10.20 -20.75
C MET A 300 26.28 -10.05 -21.18
N THR A 301 25.42 -9.58 -20.27
CA THR A 301 24.03 -9.23 -20.59
C THR A 301 24.01 -7.91 -21.37
N SER A 302 23.41 -7.92 -22.56
CA SER A 302 23.29 -6.72 -23.40
C SER A 302 21.92 -6.06 -23.20
N VAL A 303 21.87 -4.75 -22.99
CA VAL A 303 20.65 -3.95 -22.92
C VAL A 303 20.70 -2.89 -24.02
N THR A 304 19.91 -3.06 -25.06
CA THR A 304 19.89 -2.16 -26.23
C THR A 304 18.66 -1.25 -26.17
N PRO A 305 18.82 0.07 -25.93
CA PRO A 305 17.72 1.02 -25.94
C PRO A 305 17.26 1.32 -27.37
N LEU A 306 15.95 1.27 -27.63
CA LEU A 306 15.38 1.46 -28.96
C LEU A 306 14.21 2.45 -28.95
N LYS A 307 14.02 3.10 -30.09
CA LYS A 307 12.78 3.79 -30.45
C LYS A 307 11.87 2.84 -31.22
N ALA A 308 10.56 2.97 -31.00
CA ALA A 308 9.55 2.18 -31.69
C ALA A 308 9.51 2.45 -33.21
N THR A 309 10.17 3.52 -33.66
CA THR A 309 10.35 3.91 -35.06
C THR A 309 11.60 3.30 -35.72
N PHE A 310 12.22 2.27 -35.13
CA PHE A 310 13.48 1.64 -35.57
C PHE A 310 14.70 2.58 -35.55
N MET A 311 14.59 3.73 -34.88
CA MET A 311 15.73 4.62 -34.63
C MET A 311 16.54 4.14 -33.42
N ARG A 312 17.85 4.39 -33.46
CA ARG A 312 18.72 4.24 -32.30
C ARG A 312 18.47 5.39 -31.32
N THR A 313 18.60 5.12 -30.03
CA THR A 313 18.60 6.16 -28.99
C THR A 313 20.04 6.55 -28.68
N PRO A 314 20.58 7.65 -29.24
CA PRO A 314 21.98 8.02 -29.03
C PRO A 314 22.24 8.44 -27.58
N GLY A 315 23.43 8.15 -27.07
CA GLY A 315 23.94 8.72 -25.81
C GLY A 315 23.73 7.88 -24.55
N ILE A 316 23.16 6.68 -24.65
CA ILE A 316 23.02 5.76 -23.51
C ILE A 316 24.10 4.67 -23.62
N GLN A 317 25.14 4.76 -22.80
CA GLN A 317 26.25 3.82 -22.75
C GLN A 317 26.71 3.62 -21.30
N GLY A 318 27.33 2.48 -21.02
CA GLY A 318 27.91 2.19 -19.71
C GLY A 318 27.45 0.85 -19.12
N GLU A 319 27.90 0.60 -17.89
CA GLU A 319 27.58 -0.61 -17.13
C GLU A 319 26.41 -0.35 -16.20
N ILE A 320 25.40 -1.22 -16.25
CA ILE A 320 24.31 -1.26 -15.27
C ILE A 320 24.80 -2.06 -14.07
N LYS A 321 24.80 -1.42 -12.90
CA LYS A 321 25.10 -2.09 -11.63
C LYS A 321 23.80 -2.52 -10.98
N LEU A 322 23.47 -3.80 -11.12
CA LEU A 322 22.42 -4.41 -10.33
C LEU A 322 22.97 -4.55 -8.91
N SER A 323 22.34 -3.88 -7.94
CA SER A 323 22.74 -3.97 -6.53
C SER A 323 22.52 -5.41 -6.04
N ASP A 324 23.59 -6.12 -5.72
CA ASP A 324 23.57 -7.44 -5.07
C ASP A 324 23.30 -7.34 -3.56
N ASN A 325 22.78 -6.21 -3.06
CA ASN A 325 22.49 -6.07 -1.64
C ASN A 325 21.22 -6.87 -1.30
N ASP A 326 21.41 -8.14 -0.95
CA ASP A 326 20.50 -8.92 -0.11
C ASP A 326 20.45 -8.35 1.34
N GLU A 327 21.17 -7.26 1.62
CA GLU A 327 21.03 -6.53 2.88
C GLU A 327 19.76 -5.67 2.85
N PRO A 328 18.90 -5.79 3.87
CA PRO A 328 17.68 -5.02 3.93
C PRO A 328 17.98 -3.53 4.03
N ALA A 329 17.19 -2.71 3.34
CA ALA A 329 17.30 -1.26 3.40
C ALA A 329 17.09 -0.73 4.82
N PHE A 330 16.25 -1.40 5.61
CA PHE A 330 16.10 -1.17 7.04
C PHE A 330 15.53 -2.42 7.74
N TYR A 331 15.69 -2.48 9.05
CA TYR A 331 15.09 -3.50 9.91
C TYR A 331 13.82 -2.96 10.55
N SER A 332 12.85 -3.82 10.83
CA SER A 332 11.63 -3.42 11.53
C SER A 332 11.36 -4.27 12.76
N ILE A 333 10.97 -3.62 13.86
CA ILE A 333 10.41 -4.29 15.04
C ILE A 333 8.92 -3.96 15.07
N LEU A 334 8.10 -5.00 14.94
CA LEU A 334 6.65 -4.93 15.04
C LEU A 334 6.24 -5.68 16.31
N ASP A 335 5.70 -4.96 17.28
CA ASP A 335 5.35 -5.49 18.61
C ASP A 335 4.15 -4.74 19.16
N SER A 336 2.96 -5.20 18.76
CA SER A 336 1.65 -4.69 19.18
C SER A 336 0.87 -5.86 19.79
N ASP A 337 0.30 -5.71 20.99
CA ASP A 337 -0.50 -6.78 21.60
C ASP A 337 -1.81 -7.00 20.84
N ASP A 338 -2.26 -5.98 20.10
CA ASP A 338 -3.40 -6.11 19.20
C ASP A 338 -3.00 -6.77 17.87
N SER A 339 -3.40 -8.04 17.73
CA SER A 339 -3.24 -8.83 16.51
C SER A 339 -3.89 -8.17 15.28
N TYR A 340 -4.93 -7.37 15.46
CA TYR A 340 -5.59 -6.61 14.40
C TYR A 340 -4.61 -5.59 13.79
N VAL A 341 -4.00 -4.76 14.64
CA VAL A 341 -3.06 -3.70 14.23
C VAL A 341 -1.77 -4.31 13.68
N GLN A 342 -1.25 -5.35 14.34
CA GLN A 342 -0.01 -6.00 13.91
C GLN A 342 -0.13 -6.56 12.49
N SER A 343 -1.19 -7.32 12.20
CA SER A 343 -1.42 -7.92 10.89
C SER A 343 -1.55 -6.86 9.78
N LEU A 344 -2.30 -5.78 10.05
CA LEU A 344 -2.48 -4.71 9.07
C LEU A 344 -1.18 -3.96 8.77
N MET A 345 -0.35 -3.68 9.79
CA MET A 345 0.94 -3.03 9.58
C MET A 345 1.92 -3.93 8.81
N GLU A 346 1.97 -5.23 9.13
CA GLU A 346 2.76 -6.21 8.38
C GLU A 346 2.35 -6.26 6.90
N GLN A 347 1.05 -6.32 6.63
CA GLN A 347 0.51 -6.30 5.27
C GLN A 347 0.83 -4.98 4.56
N ALA A 348 0.69 -3.83 5.24
CA ALA A 348 1.00 -2.53 4.67
C ALA A 348 2.48 -2.41 4.27
N LEU A 349 3.41 -2.87 5.13
CA LEU A 349 4.83 -2.92 4.83
C LEU A 349 5.11 -3.84 3.63
N GLN A 350 4.51 -5.04 3.58
CA GLN A 350 4.71 -5.99 2.48
C GLN A 350 4.14 -5.50 1.14
N ARG A 351 2.98 -4.84 1.14
CA ARG A 351 2.36 -4.31 -0.08
C ARG A 351 3.09 -3.09 -0.62
N ARG A 352 3.60 -2.23 0.27
CA ARG A 352 4.20 -0.94 -0.11
C ARG A 352 5.72 -1.00 -0.29
N LEU A 353 6.41 -1.97 0.30
CA LEU A 353 7.86 -2.16 0.20
C LEU A 353 8.17 -3.43 -0.61
N ARG A 354 9.27 -3.44 -1.40
CA ARG A 354 9.62 -4.65 -2.14
C ARG A 354 10.20 -5.71 -1.21
N LYS A 355 10.01 -6.96 -1.57
CA LYS A 355 10.56 -8.13 -0.87
C LYS A 355 12.08 -7.97 -0.70
N GLY A 356 12.55 -8.05 0.54
CA GLY A 356 13.96 -7.86 0.90
C GLY A 356 14.36 -6.47 1.37
N HIS A 357 13.56 -5.41 1.17
CA HIS A 357 13.90 -4.06 1.67
C HIS A 357 13.73 -3.90 3.18
N CYS A 358 12.81 -4.68 3.77
CA CYS A 358 12.50 -4.62 5.19
C CYS A 358 12.67 -6.02 5.78
N GLN A 359 13.54 -6.15 6.79
CA GLN A 359 13.70 -7.40 7.53
C GLN A 359 13.09 -7.23 8.93
N ILE A 360 12.12 -8.08 9.26
CA ILE A 360 11.51 -8.09 10.58
C ILE A 360 12.47 -8.77 11.57
N ILE A 361 12.70 -8.12 12.71
CA ILE A 361 13.48 -8.64 13.84
C ILE A 361 12.63 -8.52 15.11
N SER A 362 12.93 -9.38 16.11
CA SER A 362 12.17 -9.40 17.35
C SER A 362 12.78 -8.52 18.44
N LYS A 363 14.11 -8.33 18.44
CA LYS A 363 14.82 -7.56 19.47
C LYS A 363 15.84 -6.60 18.87
N LEU A 364 16.08 -5.48 19.55
CA LEU A 364 17.14 -4.53 19.18
C LEU A 364 18.54 -5.16 19.17
N SER A 365 18.78 -6.21 19.97
CA SER A 365 20.04 -6.96 19.96
C SER A 365 20.33 -7.68 18.65
N ASP A 366 19.31 -7.88 17.82
CA ASP A 366 19.42 -8.61 16.55
C ASP A 366 19.88 -7.68 15.42
N LEU A 367 20.01 -6.37 15.70
CA LEU A 367 20.56 -5.41 14.75
C LEU A 367 22.06 -5.65 14.49
N PRO A 368 22.50 -5.60 13.22
CA PRO A 368 23.92 -5.71 12.88
C PRO A 368 24.79 -4.61 13.51
N SER A 369 24.24 -3.40 13.64
CA SER A 369 24.89 -2.28 14.33
C SER A 369 23.84 -1.34 14.95
N PRO A 370 24.15 -0.59 16.02
CA PRO A 370 23.23 0.38 16.60
C PRO A 370 22.83 1.52 15.65
N SER A 371 23.65 1.83 14.65
CA SER A 371 23.38 2.86 13.65
C SER A 371 22.62 2.35 12.43
N THR A 372 22.33 1.05 12.36
CA THR A 372 21.61 0.45 11.24
C THR A 372 20.18 1.03 11.16
N PRO A 373 19.64 1.33 9.96
CA PRO A 373 18.29 1.84 9.82
C PRO A 373 17.25 0.91 10.47
N LEU A 374 16.46 1.45 11.40
CA LEU A 374 15.48 0.72 12.20
C LEU A 374 14.13 1.44 12.18
N PHE A 375 13.07 0.71 11.87
CA PHE A 375 11.70 1.14 12.08
C PHE A 375 11.11 0.41 13.29
N GLN A 376 10.57 1.15 14.25
CA GLN A 376 9.88 0.61 15.41
C GLN A 376 8.39 0.97 15.32
N TYR A 377 7.55 -0.05 15.19
CA TYR A 377 6.11 0.08 15.40
C TYR A 377 5.73 -0.76 16.62
N ARG A 378 5.61 -0.09 17.76
CA ARG A 378 5.37 -0.75 19.04
C ARG A 378 4.38 0.05 19.88
N GLU A 379 3.88 -0.59 20.93
CA GLU A 379 3.16 0.13 21.98
C GLU A 379 4.04 1.17 22.68
N TYR A 380 3.40 2.23 23.16
CA TYR A 380 4.10 3.38 23.72
C TYR A 380 5.08 3.01 24.85
N GLU A 381 4.68 2.13 25.77
CA GLU A 381 5.51 1.70 26.91
C GLU A 381 6.67 0.77 26.52
N ARG A 382 6.59 0.15 25.32
CA ARG A 382 7.63 -0.75 24.80
C ARG A 382 8.59 -0.08 23.82
N LEU A 383 8.30 1.15 23.39
CA LEU A 383 9.16 1.90 22.48
C LEU A 383 10.50 2.22 23.14
N ASP A 384 11.60 1.92 22.44
CA ASP A 384 12.93 2.30 22.87
C ASP A 384 13.24 3.74 22.42
N PHE A 385 12.74 4.69 23.20
CA PHE A 385 12.98 6.12 22.96
C PHE A 385 14.44 6.51 23.15
N GLU A 386 15.19 5.82 24.00
CA GLU A 386 16.61 6.09 24.19
C GLU A 386 17.39 5.80 22.91
N HIS A 387 17.16 4.63 22.30
CA HIS A 387 17.74 4.27 21.01
C HIS A 387 17.34 5.26 19.91
N ALA A 388 16.05 5.64 19.85
CA ALA A 388 15.54 6.58 18.86
C ALA A 388 16.17 7.98 19.00
N MET A 389 16.43 8.44 20.23
CA MET A 389 17.09 9.72 20.48
C MET A 389 18.59 9.68 20.15
N MET A 390 19.27 8.56 20.41
CA MET A 390 20.70 8.39 20.07
C MET A 390 20.93 8.24 18.56
N ASN A 391 19.96 7.67 17.82
CA ASN A 391 20.06 7.36 16.40
C ASN A 391 19.00 8.10 15.57
N SER A 392 18.89 9.42 15.78
CA SER A 392 17.80 10.23 15.19
C SER A 392 17.78 10.28 13.66
N ALA A 393 18.87 9.92 12.98
CA ALA A 393 18.92 9.89 11.51
C ALA A 393 18.53 8.52 10.92
N THR A 394 18.50 7.46 11.73
CA THR A 394 18.36 6.08 11.26
C THR A 394 17.28 5.29 11.96
N SER A 395 16.79 5.73 13.13
CA SER A 395 15.71 5.07 13.86
C SER A 395 14.41 5.87 13.81
N LEU A 396 13.33 5.28 13.28
CA LEU A 396 12.00 5.87 13.20
C LEU A 396 11.05 5.18 14.19
N VAL A 397 10.29 5.96 14.98
CA VAL A 397 9.30 5.45 15.95
C VAL A 397 7.88 5.92 15.65
N ASN A 398 6.87 5.15 16.07
CA ASN A 398 5.44 5.43 15.83
C ASN A 398 4.73 6.25 16.95
N ALA A 399 5.47 6.92 17.84
CA ALA A 399 4.89 7.86 18.81
C ALA A 399 5.87 8.99 19.18
N TYR A 400 5.34 10.16 19.55
CA TYR A 400 6.11 11.24 20.18
C TYR A 400 6.25 11.02 21.69
N ILE A 401 7.39 11.35 22.29
CA ILE A 401 7.62 11.16 23.74
C ILE A 401 6.65 12.02 24.57
N ILE A 402 6.58 13.31 24.28
CA ILE A 402 5.78 14.25 25.07
C ILE A 402 4.66 14.78 24.19
N ARG A 403 3.42 14.37 24.49
CA ARG A 403 2.20 14.70 23.71
C ARG A 403 0.97 15.00 24.54
N LYS A 404 1.15 15.20 25.86
CA LYS A 404 0.07 15.44 26.82
C LYS A 404 -0.80 16.65 26.45
N ALA A 405 -0.23 17.66 25.78
CA ALA A 405 -0.98 18.85 25.33
C ALA A 405 -2.21 18.51 24.47
N LEU A 406 -2.16 17.42 23.71
CA LEU A 406 -3.20 17.01 22.79
C LEU A 406 -4.12 15.93 23.39
N ILE A 407 -3.53 14.92 24.02
CA ILE A 407 -4.23 13.66 24.35
C ILE A 407 -4.92 13.64 25.71
N ARG A 408 -4.68 14.65 26.55
CA ARG A 408 -5.32 14.76 27.87
C ARG A 408 -6.28 15.93 27.86
N LYS A 409 -7.55 15.68 28.21
CA LYS A 409 -8.64 16.65 28.04
C LYS A 409 -8.39 18.01 28.70
N HIS A 410 -7.89 18.04 29.93
CA HIS A 410 -7.57 19.30 30.63
C HIS A 410 -6.43 20.07 29.91
N TYR A 411 -5.36 19.38 29.52
CA TYR A 411 -4.27 20.00 28.75
C TYR A 411 -4.73 20.48 27.37
N LEU A 412 -5.62 19.74 26.71
CA LEU A 412 -6.20 20.14 25.43
C LEU A 412 -7.04 21.42 25.59
N SER A 413 -7.90 21.48 26.61
CA SER A 413 -8.69 22.68 26.93
C SER A 413 -7.76 23.88 27.16
N ASN A 414 -6.75 23.72 28.01
CA ASN A 414 -5.76 24.75 28.29
C ASN A 414 -4.96 25.19 27.04
N THR A 415 -4.64 24.25 26.16
CA THR A 415 -3.96 24.53 24.88
C THR A 415 -4.82 25.44 24.00
N VAL A 416 -6.10 25.10 23.84
CA VAL A 416 -7.03 25.87 23.01
C VAL A 416 -7.31 27.25 23.62
N THR A 417 -7.58 27.33 24.93
CA THR A 417 -7.83 28.60 25.64
C THR A 417 -6.66 29.56 25.52
N ASN A 418 -5.44 29.08 25.76
CA ASN A 418 -4.23 29.89 25.63
C ASN A 418 -3.99 30.36 24.19
N TRP A 419 -4.31 29.52 23.20
CA TRP A 419 -4.17 29.88 21.79
C TRP A 419 -5.19 30.93 21.36
N VAL A 420 -6.48 30.70 21.62
CA VAL A 420 -7.58 31.61 21.23
C VAL A 420 -7.41 32.98 21.89
N THR A 421 -6.90 33.04 23.12
CA THR A 421 -6.60 34.31 23.81
C THR A 421 -5.57 35.15 23.06
N LYS A 422 -4.56 34.50 22.46
CA LYS A 422 -3.51 35.16 21.66
C LYS A 422 -3.92 35.35 20.20
N HIS A 423 -4.85 34.52 19.71
CA HIS A 423 -5.32 34.48 18.32
C HIS A 423 -6.86 34.58 18.29
N PRO A 424 -7.46 35.76 18.52
CA PRO A 424 -8.91 35.90 18.66
C PRO A 424 -9.75 35.52 17.43
N ASN A 425 -9.11 35.45 16.25
CA ASN A 425 -9.70 35.08 14.96
C ASN A 425 -9.47 33.60 14.59
N SER A 426 -8.91 32.81 15.52
CA SER A 426 -8.68 31.36 15.35
C SER A 426 -9.99 30.62 15.06
N VAL A 427 -9.93 29.58 14.23
CA VAL A 427 -11.12 28.74 13.98
C VAL A 427 -11.49 27.95 15.22
N LEU A 428 -10.53 27.64 16.09
CA LEU A 428 -10.76 26.87 17.32
C LEU A 428 -11.80 27.53 18.23
N ARG A 429 -11.91 28.87 18.20
CA ARG A 429 -12.90 29.62 18.99
C ARG A 429 -14.35 29.21 18.71
N ASN A 430 -14.65 28.84 17.47
CA ASN A 430 -15.99 28.48 17.02
C ASN A 430 -16.16 26.95 16.83
N HIS A 431 -15.12 26.17 17.12
CA HIS A 431 -15.07 24.73 16.87
C HIS A 431 -14.60 23.93 18.10
N PHE A 432 -14.50 24.56 19.27
CA PHE A 432 -14.19 23.91 20.54
C PHE A 432 -15.07 24.49 21.64
N LYS A 433 -15.71 23.63 22.43
CA LYS A 433 -16.43 24.04 23.64
C LYS A 433 -15.45 24.04 24.80
N PHE A 434 -15.15 25.23 25.32
CA PHE A 434 -14.27 25.41 26.48
C PHE A 434 -14.77 24.58 27.66
N ALA A 435 -13.87 23.83 28.27
CA ALA A 435 -14.16 22.98 29.40
C ALA A 435 -13.35 23.47 30.60
N TYR A 436 -13.96 23.39 31.78
CA TYR A 436 -13.38 23.86 33.03
C TYR A 436 -13.09 22.66 33.93
N ASP A 437 -11.86 22.55 34.39
CA ASP A 437 -11.43 21.56 35.36
C ASP A 437 -11.54 22.11 36.79
N PHE A 438 -11.89 21.24 37.73
CA PHE A 438 -11.89 21.53 39.15
C PHE A 438 -11.53 20.26 39.94
N GLU A 439 -10.98 20.47 41.14
CA GLU A 439 -10.65 19.40 42.07
C GLU A 439 -11.71 19.29 43.15
N LEU A 440 -12.17 18.06 43.43
CA LEU A 440 -13.14 17.78 44.48
C LEU A 440 -12.69 16.56 45.28
N ASP A 441 -12.50 16.74 46.59
CA ASP A 441 -12.17 15.65 47.51
C ASP A 441 -13.44 14.98 48.08
N TYR A 442 -14.45 15.78 48.47
CA TYR A 442 -15.74 15.31 48.97
C TYR A 442 -16.89 16.20 48.49
N ALA A 443 -18.10 15.65 48.34
CA ALA A 443 -19.30 16.33 47.86
C ALA A 443 -19.66 17.57 48.71
N GLU A 444 -19.39 17.52 50.02
CA GLU A 444 -19.62 18.65 50.95
C GLU A 444 -18.78 19.90 50.62
N PHE A 445 -17.68 19.75 49.88
CA PHE A 445 -16.80 20.85 49.47
C PHE A 445 -17.05 21.32 48.03
N LEU A 446 -18.15 20.91 47.40
CA LEU A 446 -18.47 21.31 46.01
C LEU A 446 -18.49 22.83 45.84
N ASP A 447 -19.06 23.56 46.80
CA ASP A 447 -19.16 25.01 46.77
C ASP A 447 -17.77 25.68 46.75
N GLU A 448 -16.78 25.09 47.43
CA GLU A 448 -15.39 25.55 47.46
C GLU A 448 -14.69 25.20 46.14
N ALA A 449 -14.88 23.99 45.62
CA ALA A 449 -14.33 23.56 44.33
C ALA A 449 -14.83 24.42 43.16
N LEU A 450 -16.13 24.78 43.16
CA LEU A 450 -16.73 25.65 42.14
C LEU A 450 -16.22 27.09 42.17
N LEU A 451 -15.56 27.53 43.26
CA LEU A 451 -14.85 28.82 43.24
C LEU A 451 -13.65 28.82 42.28
N GLU A 452 -13.06 27.64 42.03
CA GLU A 452 -11.95 27.48 41.09
C GLU A 452 -12.45 27.47 39.63
N ALA A 453 -13.68 27.04 39.39
CA ALA A 453 -14.36 27.04 38.10
C ALA A 453 -15.43 28.15 38.01
N TYR A 454 -15.00 29.42 38.13
CA TYR A 454 -15.90 30.58 38.17
C TYR A 454 -16.89 30.64 37.00
N GLU A 455 -16.45 30.35 35.77
CA GLU A 455 -17.32 30.39 34.59
C GLU A 455 -18.40 29.31 34.60
N LEU A 456 -18.12 28.14 35.17
CA LEU A 456 -19.13 27.08 35.37
C LEU A 456 -20.18 27.57 36.36
N ARG A 457 -19.73 28.11 37.50
CA ARG A 457 -20.63 28.65 38.52
C ARG A 457 -21.53 29.77 37.98
N GLU A 458 -20.98 30.71 37.22
CA GLU A 458 -21.76 31.80 36.60
C GLU A 458 -22.83 31.27 35.62
N SER A 459 -22.53 30.20 34.89
CA SER A 459 -23.51 29.53 34.01
C SER A 459 -24.62 28.86 34.83
N LEU A 460 -24.29 28.15 35.91
CA LEU A 460 -25.27 27.50 36.80
C LEU A 460 -26.16 28.54 37.51
N ASP A 461 -25.58 29.63 38.02
CA ASP A 461 -26.33 30.76 38.60
C ASP A 461 -27.28 31.39 37.56
N SER A 462 -26.81 31.52 36.31
CA SER A 462 -27.61 32.05 35.21
C SER A 462 -28.73 31.11 34.75
N ASN A 463 -28.68 29.82 35.11
CA ASN A 463 -29.75 28.86 34.85
C ASN A 463 -30.88 28.96 35.89
N GLU A 464 -30.66 29.61 37.04
CA GLU A 464 -31.68 29.78 38.06
C GLU A 464 -32.91 30.53 37.51
N GLY A 465 -34.09 29.94 37.72
CA GLY A 465 -35.37 30.53 37.31
C GLY A 465 -35.71 30.41 35.81
N LYS A 466 -34.84 29.79 34.99
CA LYS A 466 -35.17 29.44 33.59
C LYS A 466 -35.86 28.07 33.50
N PRO A 467 -36.74 27.84 32.50
CA PRO A 467 -37.23 26.50 32.20
C PRO A 467 -36.09 25.60 31.70
N ASP A 468 -36.16 24.30 31.94
CA ASP A 468 -35.07 23.36 31.64
C ASP A 468 -34.67 23.31 30.16
N SER A 469 -35.60 23.64 29.26
CA SER A 469 -35.35 23.76 27.81
C SER A 469 -34.52 24.99 27.41
N GLU A 470 -34.41 25.99 28.29
CA GLU A 470 -33.63 27.23 28.07
C GLU A 470 -32.35 27.27 28.92
N LYS A 471 -32.12 26.25 29.76
CA LYS A 471 -30.92 26.13 30.58
C LYS A 471 -29.73 25.66 29.73
N GLU A 472 -28.54 26.12 30.09
CA GLU A 472 -27.31 25.58 29.55
C GLU A 472 -26.98 24.26 30.25
N TRP A 473 -26.87 23.19 29.48
CA TRP A 473 -26.54 21.86 29.98
C TRP A 473 -25.04 21.60 29.91
N TRP A 474 -24.54 20.87 30.90
CA TRP A 474 -23.14 20.53 31.05
C TRP A 474 -22.97 19.02 31.12
N ILE A 475 -21.84 18.53 30.62
CA ILE A 475 -21.40 17.15 30.74
C ILE A 475 -20.20 17.08 31.67
N LEU A 476 -20.34 16.34 32.77
CA LEU A 476 -19.29 16.05 33.72
C LEU A 476 -18.50 14.84 33.24
N LYS A 477 -17.17 14.94 33.26
CA LYS A 477 -16.26 13.81 32.98
C LYS A 477 -15.23 13.70 34.08
N ALA A 478 -15.06 12.51 34.65
CA ALA A 478 -13.98 12.24 35.58
C ALA A 478 -12.64 12.17 34.83
N GLY A 479 -11.61 12.82 35.35
CA GLY A 479 -10.33 13.00 34.66
C GLY A 479 -9.48 11.73 34.48
N MET A 480 -9.79 10.67 35.22
CA MET A 480 -9.07 9.38 35.19
C MET A 480 -10.00 8.16 35.04
N SER A 481 -11.26 8.34 34.65
CA SER A 481 -12.16 7.22 34.37
C SER A 481 -11.96 6.67 32.96
N ASP A 482 -11.72 5.36 32.84
CA ASP A 482 -11.67 4.70 31.54
C ASP A 482 -13.08 4.45 30.98
N ARG A 483 -13.17 4.31 29.65
CA ARG A 483 -14.36 3.85 28.90
C ARG A 483 -15.63 4.71 29.05
N GLY A 484 -15.57 5.88 29.68
CA GLY A 484 -16.71 6.77 29.88
C GLY A 484 -17.53 6.48 31.13
N GLN A 485 -16.97 5.72 32.08
CA GLN A 485 -17.53 5.59 33.43
C GLN A 485 -17.54 6.97 34.13
N GLY A 486 -18.56 7.26 34.93
CA GLY A 486 -18.67 8.54 35.65
C GLY A 486 -19.07 9.76 34.79
N ILE A 487 -19.53 9.56 33.55
CA ILE A 487 -20.09 10.66 32.76
C ILE A 487 -21.53 10.92 33.18
N ARG A 488 -21.85 12.17 33.53
CA ARG A 488 -23.20 12.61 33.92
C ARG A 488 -23.55 13.94 33.25
N LEU A 489 -24.83 14.18 33.03
CA LEU A 489 -25.36 15.45 32.52
C LEU A 489 -26.02 16.22 33.67
N PHE A 490 -25.80 17.53 33.73
CA PHE A 490 -26.36 18.39 34.77
C PHE A 490 -26.62 19.80 34.24
N ASN A 491 -27.50 20.55 34.90
CA ASN A 491 -27.78 21.95 34.57
C ASN A 491 -27.90 22.87 35.80
N SER A 492 -27.82 22.33 37.01
CA SER A 492 -27.86 23.07 38.28
C SER A 492 -26.76 22.60 39.24
N GLU A 493 -26.43 23.45 40.22
CA GLU A 493 -25.51 23.09 41.29
C GLU A 493 -26.06 21.94 42.15
N ASP A 494 -27.37 21.92 42.44
CA ASP A 494 -28.00 20.85 43.20
C ASP A 494 -27.90 19.49 42.51
N GLN A 495 -28.14 19.42 41.19
CA GLN A 495 -27.96 18.18 40.42
C GLN A 495 -26.50 17.71 40.44
N LEU A 496 -25.56 18.65 40.36
CA LEU A 496 -24.13 18.33 40.44
C LEU A 496 -23.77 17.78 41.82
N ARG A 497 -24.34 18.33 42.90
CA ARG A 497 -24.16 17.84 44.27
C ARG A 497 -24.74 16.43 44.43
N GLU A 498 -25.96 16.19 43.95
CA GLU A 498 -26.60 14.86 43.96
C GLU A 498 -25.74 13.81 43.26
N ILE A 499 -25.13 14.14 42.11
CA ILE A 499 -24.22 13.23 41.38
C ILE A 499 -23.02 12.83 42.24
N PHE A 500 -22.44 13.77 42.98
CA PHE A 500 -21.28 13.47 43.84
C PHE A 500 -21.65 12.73 45.12
N GLU A 501 -22.82 13.04 45.71
CA GLU A 501 -23.37 12.30 46.86
C GLU A 501 -23.66 10.83 46.48
N GLU A 502 -24.25 10.58 45.30
CA GLU A 502 -24.48 9.22 44.76
C GLU A 502 -23.18 8.41 44.72
N TRP A 503 -22.10 9.00 44.23
CA TRP A 503 -20.82 8.30 44.13
C TRP A 503 -20.11 8.09 45.48
N GLU A 504 -20.39 8.92 46.49
CA GLU A 504 -19.89 8.72 47.85
C GLU A 504 -20.63 7.58 48.56
N GLU A 505 -21.97 7.51 48.44
CA GLU A 505 -22.78 6.44 49.03
C GLU A 505 -22.38 5.05 48.50
N ASP A 506 -22.12 4.93 47.19
CA ASP A 506 -21.63 3.69 46.57
C ASP A 506 -20.23 3.27 47.08
N SER A 507 -19.44 4.21 47.61
CA SER A 507 -18.06 3.95 48.06
C SER A 507 -17.96 3.45 49.49
N ASP A 508 -18.92 3.81 50.36
CA ASP A 508 -18.92 3.44 51.78
C ASP A 508 -19.42 1.99 52.00
N ASP A 509 -20.26 1.46 51.10
CA ASP A 509 -20.82 0.11 51.20
C ASP A 509 -19.80 -1.03 50.93
N GLU A 510 -18.64 -0.75 50.33
CA GLU A 510 -17.58 -1.75 50.12
C GLU A 510 -16.55 -1.85 51.27
N SER A 511 -16.59 -0.98 52.28
CA SER A 511 -15.56 -0.94 53.34
C SER A 511 -16.02 -1.38 54.74
N GLY A 512 -17.23 -1.94 54.88
CA GLY A 512 -17.85 -2.21 56.18
C GLY A 512 -18.12 -3.68 56.52
N SER A 513 -17.11 -4.50 56.84
CA SER A 513 -17.35 -5.67 57.71
C SER A 513 -16.14 -6.02 58.60
N GLU A 514 -16.01 -5.29 59.71
CA GLU A 514 -15.28 -5.81 60.88
C GLU A 514 -16.06 -6.99 61.48
N ASN A 515 -15.51 -8.20 61.41
CA ASN A 515 -16.05 -9.38 62.10
C ASN A 515 -15.19 -9.68 63.35
N PRO A 516 -15.77 -9.68 64.57
CA PRO A 516 -15.06 -10.13 65.76
C PRO A 516 -15.11 -11.66 65.88
N ASP A 517 -13.93 -12.25 66.06
CA ASP A 517 -13.68 -13.45 66.88
C ASP A 517 -14.44 -14.76 66.55
N THR A 518 -13.80 -15.68 65.81
CA THR A 518 -13.77 -17.11 66.16
C THR A 518 -12.55 -17.80 65.53
N GLY A 519 -11.70 -18.42 66.35
CA GLY A 519 -10.44 -19.01 65.92
C GLY A 519 -10.51 -20.43 65.34
N ARG A 520 -9.68 -20.70 64.31
CA ARG A 520 -8.80 -21.88 64.10
C ARG A 520 -8.13 -21.83 62.71
N PRO A 521 -7.03 -22.57 62.48
CA PRO A 521 -5.86 -22.03 61.78
C PRO A 521 -5.78 -22.32 60.28
N GLU A 522 -5.01 -21.45 59.64
CA GLU A 522 -4.29 -21.50 58.35
C GLU A 522 -4.28 -22.84 57.59
N ASP A 523 -4.85 -22.80 56.38
CA ASP A 523 -4.36 -23.58 55.23
C ASP A 523 -4.32 -22.63 54.01
N GLN A 524 -3.17 -22.67 53.33
CA GLN A 524 -2.76 -21.81 52.22
C GLN A 524 -3.36 -22.25 50.87
N ASP A 525 -3.50 -21.26 49.99
CA ASP A 525 -3.53 -21.31 48.53
C ASP A 525 -4.72 -21.99 47.83
N GLN A 526 -5.77 -21.19 47.55
CA GLN A 526 -6.51 -21.23 46.29
C GLN A 526 -7.04 -19.82 45.95
N ASP A 527 -6.30 -19.08 45.12
CA ASP A 527 -6.86 -17.97 44.35
C ASP A 527 -7.88 -18.55 43.35
N GLN A 528 -9.16 -18.33 43.63
CA GLN A 528 -10.23 -18.42 42.65
C GLN A 528 -10.76 -17.02 42.43
N ASP A 529 -10.48 -16.51 41.24
CA ASP A 529 -11.12 -15.36 40.62
C ASP A 529 -12.64 -15.41 40.87
N ARG A 530 -13.12 -14.46 41.67
CA ARG A 530 -14.52 -14.05 41.66
C ARG A 530 -14.56 -12.68 41.01
N ASP A 531 -14.80 -12.70 39.70
CA ASP A 531 -15.39 -11.59 38.96
C ASP A 531 -16.74 -11.26 39.61
N GLY A 532 -16.72 -10.26 40.50
CA GLY A 532 -17.89 -9.53 40.93
C GLY A 532 -17.96 -8.23 40.13
N ASP A 533 -19.06 -8.05 39.41
CA ASP A 533 -19.43 -6.89 38.59
C ASP A 533 -19.69 -5.65 39.49
N GLY A 534 -18.64 -5.14 40.13
CA GLY A 534 -18.68 -3.96 40.99
C GLY A 534 -18.81 -2.68 40.16
N GLN A 535 -20.02 -2.13 40.13
CA GLN A 535 -20.46 -1.03 39.27
C GLN A 535 -20.27 0.38 39.89
N GLY A 536 -19.48 0.52 40.96
CA GLY A 536 -19.30 1.78 41.68
C GLY A 536 -18.09 2.60 41.20
N VAL A 537 -18.30 3.89 40.92
CA VAL A 537 -17.22 4.86 40.72
C VAL A 537 -16.77 5.35 42.10
N VAL A 538 -15.62 4.88 42.58
CA VAL A 538 -15.12 5.27 43.91
C VAL A 538 -14.56 6.70 43.87
N THR A 539 -15.32 7.68 44.39
CA THR A 539 -14.93 9.11 44.52
C THR A 539 -13.58 9.32 45.18
N SER A 540 -13.24 8.51 46.19
CA SER A 540 -11.97 8.64 46.92
C SER A 540 -10.71 8.45 46.06
N GLN A 541 -10.82 7.91 44.84
CA GLN A 541 -9.72 7.73 43.88
C GLN A 541 -9.73 8.77 42.73
N LEU A 542 -10.84 9.50 42.52
CA LEU A 542 -11.02 10.44 41.41
C LEU A 542 -11.19 11.86 41.95
N ARG A 543 -10.09 12.63 41.98
CA ARG A 543 -10.11 14.01 42.50
C ARG A 543 -10.28 15.09 41.45
N HIS A 544 -10.05 14.79 40.17
CA HIS A 544 -10.09 15.77 39.09
C HIS A 544 -11.29 15.54 38.18
N PHE A 545 -12.10 16.58 38.00
CA PHE A 545 -13.27 16.55 37.13
C PHE A 545 -13.18 17.64 36.07
N ILE A 546 -13.85 17.40 34.93
CA ILE A 546 -13.94 18.37 33.84
C ILE A 546 -15.41 18.53 33.47
N ALA A 547 -15.92 19.75 33.57
CA ALA A 547 -17.22 20.13 33.06
C ALA A 547 -17.06 20.75 31.66
N GLN A 548 -17.78 20.22 30.68
CA GLN A 548 -17.83 20.75 29.32
C GLN A 548 -19.28 21.12 28.95
N PRO A 549 -19.54 22.22 28.22
CA PRO A 549 -20.87 22.51 27.69
C PRO A 549 -21.34 21.36 26.82
N TYR A 550 -22.56 20.88 27.10
CA TYR A 550 -23.19 19.84 26.30
C TYR A 550 -23.66 20.42 24.97
N ILE A 551 -23.35 19.72 23.87
CA ILE A 551 -23.70 20.18 22.51
C ILE A 551 -25.09 19.66 22.16
N ASP A 552 -26.03 20.60 22.13
CA ASP A 552 -27.42 20.41 21.73
C ASP A 552 -27.90 21.57 20.83
N PRO A 553 -28.71 21.31 19.79
CA PRO A 553 -29.04 19.99 19.24
C PRO A 553 -27.90 19.44 18.34
N PRO A 554 -27.57 18.13 18.43
CA PRO A 554 -26.63 17.50 17.51
C PRO A 554 -27.24 17.34 16.11
N LEU A 555 -26.40 17.11 15.10
CA LEU A 555 -26.86 16.72 13.78
C LEU A 555 -27.51 15.33 13.84
N LEU A 556 -28.78 15.23 13.43
CA LEU A 556 -29.53 13.98 13.42
C LEU A 556 -29.84 13.55 11.99
N LEU A 557 -29.62 12.27 11.71
CA LEU A 557 -29.81 11.69 10.38
C LEU A 557 -31.04 10.77 10.34
N PRO A 558 -32.01 11.01 9.44
CA PRO A 558 -33.19 10.17 9.31
C PRO A 558 -32.87 8.71 8.98
N SER A 559 -31.84 8.45 8.15
CA SER A 559 -31.41 7.10 7.76
C SER A 559 -30.81 6.28 8.91
N SER A 560 -30.50 6.93 10.03
CA SER A 560 -29.87 6.33 11.21
C SER A 560 -30.77 6.42 12.44
N SER A 561 -32.09 6.50 12.25
CA SER A 561 -33.10 6.57 13.31
C SER A 561 -32.92 7.77 14.25
N ASN A 562 -32.42 8.90 13.74
CA ASN A 562 -32.16 10.12 14.50
C ASN A 562 -31.30 9.87 15.77
N ARG A 563 -30.32 8.96 15.66
CA ARG A 563 -29.34 8.70 16.71
C ARG A 563 -28.23 9.74 16.67
N LYS A 564 -27.77 10.20 17.84
CA LYS A 564 -26.57 11.04 17.99
C LYS A 564 -25.35 10.28 17.45
N PHE A 565 -24.40 10.96 16.82
CA PHE A 565 -23.15 10.35 16.38
C PHE A 565 -21.97 11.32 16.50
N HIS A 566 -20.76 10.79 16.69
CA HIS A 566 -19.53 11.55 16.50
C HIS A 566 -18.78 11.05 15.27
N ILE A 567 -17.92 11.91 14.72
CA ILE A 567 -17.03 11.61 13.62
C ILE A 567 -15.65 11.31 14.20
N ARG A 568 -15.15 10.10 13.97
CA ARG A 568 -13.76 9.71 14.22
C ARG A 568 -12.95 9.96 12.95
N THR A 569 -11.98 10.85 13.05
CA THR A 569 -11.04 11.19 11.98
C THR A 569 -9.64 10.73 12.35
N TYR A 570 -8.98 9.99 11.47
CA TYR A 570 -7.58 9.60 11.68
C TYR A 570 -6.64 10.71 11.21
N VAL A 571 -5.67 11.07 12.05
CA VAL A 571 -4.71 12.14 11.79
C VAL A 571 -3.30 11.60 11.96
N LEU A 572 -2.47 11.76 10.95
CA LEU A 572 -1.07 11.36 10.96
C LEU A 572 -0.19 12.60 11.16
N ALA A 573 0.58 12.64 12.24
CA ALA A 573 1.58 13.68 12.50
C ALA A 573 2.99 13.12 12.27
N VAL A 574 3.78 13.72 11.38
CA VAL A 574 5.11 13.23 10.96
C VAL A 574 6.19 14.26 11.26
N GLY A 575 7.27 13.83 11.91
CA GLY A 575 8.48 14.62 12.12
C GLY A 575 8.28 15.86 12.99
N SER A 576 8.81 16.99 12.53
CA SER A 576 8.82 18.26 13.28
C SER A 576 8.31 19.44 12.45
N LEU A 577 7.04 19.57 12.08
CA LEU A 577 5.83 18.79 12.34
C LEU A 577 4.96 18.94 11.08
N LYS A 578 4.67 17.85 10.39
CA LYS A 578 3.69 17.81 9.30
C LYS A 578 2.45 17.06 9.76
N VAL A 579 1.27 17.61 9.54
CA VAL A 579 0.00 17.03 9.99
C VAL A 579 -0.86 16.72 8.79
N TYR A 580 -1.32 15.48 8.70
CA TYR A 580 -2.13 14.97 7.62
C TYR A 580 -3.45 14.46 8.15
N VAL A 581 -4.56 14.88 7.55
CA VAL A 581 -5.89 14.37 7.84
C VAL A 581 -6.24 13.29 6.84
N PHE A 582 -6.64 12.12 7.33
CA PHE A 582 -7.10 11.02 6.50
C PHE A 582 -8.54 11.26 6.05
N LYS A 583 -8.78 11.12 4.75
CA LYS A 583 -10.05 11.44 4.12
C LYS A 583 -11.16 10.50 4.57
N GLU A 584 -10.91 9.19 4.67
CA GLU A 584 -11.92 8.24 5.10
C GLU A 584 -12.15 8.37 6.62
N MET A 585 -13.30 8.95 6.99
CA MET A 585 -13.73 9.17 8.37
C MET A 585 -14.88 8.24 8.73
N LEU A 586 -15.03 7.95 10.01
CA LEU A 586 -16.09 7.07 10.53
C LEU A 586 -17.10 7.88 11.32
N ALA A 587 -18.37 7.53 11.20
CA ALA A 587 -19.46 8.04 12.03
C ALA A 587 -19.90 6.93 12.99
N LEU A 588 -19.73 7.18 14.29
CA LEU A 588 -20.04 6.26 15.37
C LEU A 588 -21.32 6.73 16.07
N PHE A 589 -22.38 5.94 15.95
CA PHE A 589 -23.72 6.25 16.45
C PHE A 589 -23.93 5.74 17.87
N ALA A 590 -24.69 6.52 18.66
CA ALA A 590 -25.23 6.11 19.95
C ALA A 590 -26.16 4.89 19.80
N ALA A 591 -26.40 4.18 20.90
CA ALA A 591 -27.22 2.98 20.89
C ALA A 591 -28.68 3.29 20.56
N LYS A 592 -29.21 4.38 21.14
CA LYS A 592 -30.63 4.75 21.10
C LYS A 592 -30.86 6.10 20.38
N PRO A 593 -32.08 6.34 19.85
CA PRO A 593 -32.45 7.63 19.26
C PRO A 593 -32.22 8.80 20.22
N TYR A 594 -31.86 9.94 19.68
CA TYR A 594 -31.60 11.13 20.46
C TYR A 594 -32.88 11.70 21.08
N CYS A 595 -32.79 12.06 22.35
CA CYS A 595 -33.77 12.88 23.07
C CYS A 595 -33.02 14.02 23.76
N PRO A 596 -33.53 15.25 23.80
CA PRO A 596 -32.93 16.30 24.62
C PRO A 596 -32.92 15.93 26.12
N PRO A 597 -31.92 16.36 26.91
CA PRO A 597 -31.81 15.97 28.32
C PRO A 597 -33.02 16.34 29.21
N TRP A 598 -33.77 17.38 28.85
CA TRP A 598 -34.97 17.84 29.58
C TRP A 598 -36.27 17.12 29.18
N GLU A 599 -36.24 16.28 28.14
CA GLU A 599 -37.39 15.51 27.65
C GLU A 599 -37.29 14.01 28.00
N ASP A 600 -36.26 13.59 28.73
CA ASP A 600 -36.15 12.21 29.19
C ASP A 600 -37.19 11.94 30.28
N GLU A 601 -38.09 10.98 30.04
CA GLU A 601 -39.21 10.66 30.94
C GLU A 601 -38.79 9.78 32.14
N ASP A 602 -37.55 9.28 32.11
CA ASP A 602 -36.97 8.42 33.14
C ASP A 602 -36.39 9.25 34.31
N GLU A 603 -36.50 8.79 35.57
CA GLU A 603 -35.93 9.47 36.75
C GLU A 603 -34.40 9.64 36.68
N VAL A 604 -33.73 8.82 35.85
CA VAL A 604 -32.30 8.87 35.56
C VAL A 604 -32.11 8.98 34.05
N ILE A 605 -31.34 9.98 33.59
CA ILE A 605 -31.06 10.23 32.18
C ILE A 605 -30.41 8.99 31.54
N ASP A 606 -31.01 8.48 30.47
CA ASP A 606 -30.53 7.31 29.72
C ASP A 606 -29.31 7.68 28.88
N LEU A 607 -28.13 7.64 29.52
CA LEU A 607 -26.84 8.00 28.92
C LEU A 607 -26.55 7.27 27.61
N ALA A 608 -27.17 6.11 27.34
CA ALA A 608 -27.03 5.38 26.08
C ALA A 608 -27.56 6.14 24.83
N ARG A 609 -28.35 7.21 25.03
CA ARG A 609 -28.81 8.14 23.97
C ARG A 609 -27.81 9.28 23.71
N HIS A 610 -27.00 9.61 24.71
CA HIS A 610 -26.10 10.77 24.72
C HIS A 610 -24.64 10.39 24.52
N LEU A 611 -24.26 9.17 24.87
CA LEU A 611 -22.93 8.59 24.68
C LEU A 611 -22.88 7.80 23.38
N THR A 612 -21.87 8.10 22.58
CA THR A 612 -21.64 7.49 21.26
C THR A 612 -20.48 6.49 21.28
N ASN A 613 -19.93 6.22 22.47
CA ASN A 613 -18.84 5.26 22.63
C ASN A 613 -19.38 3.83 22.45
N THR A 614 -18.70 3.01 21.66
CA THR A 614 -19.12 1.65 21.31
C THR A 614 -19.03 0.69 22.49
N CYS A 615 -18.22 0.99 23.51
CA CYS A 615 -18.06 0.15 24.71
C CYS A 615 -19.33 0.00 25.56
N PHE A 616 -20.29 0.93 25.47
CA PHE A 616 -21.55 0.88 26.23
C PHE A 616 -22.70 0.18 25.50
N GLN A 617 -22.46 -0.36 24.30
CA GLN A 617 -23.47 -1.08 23.54
C GLN A 617 -23.52 -2.53 24.04
N GLU A 618 -24.69 -3.00 24.50
CA GLU A 618 -24.88 -4.37 25.01
C GLU A 618 -24.26 -5.40 24.05
N GLY A 619 -23.25 -6.13 24.54
CA GLY A 619 -22.60 -7.23 23.81
C GLY A 619 -21.13 -7.01 23.43
N GLY A 620 -20.55 -5.81 23.60
CA GLY A 620 -19.12 -5.54 23.33
C GLY A 620 -18.67 -5.75 21.88
N SER A 621 -19.55 -6.24 21.02
CA SER A 621 -19.41 -6.31 19.57
C SER A 621 -20.16 -5.13 18.95
N THR A 622 -19.55 -4.52 17.94
CA THR A 622 -20.20 -3.49 17.11
C THR A 622 -21.50 -4.06 16.53
N ASN A 623 -22.66 -3.65 17.07
CA ASN A 623 -23.95 -3.98 16.48
C ASN A 623 -23.99 -3.56 15.01
N GLU A 624 -24.57 -4.38 14.12
CA GLU A 624 -24.72 -4.07 12.69
C GLU A 624 -25.29 -2.64 12.51
N GLY A 625 -24.46 -1.73 11.97
CA GLY A 625 -24.85 -0.36 11.69
C GLY A 625 -24.65 0.68 12.81
N SER A 626 -23.87 0.39 13.87
CA SER A 626 -23.41 1.41 14.82
C SER A 626 -22.24 2.25 14.29
N VAL A 627 -21.45 1.72 13.36
CA VAL A 627 -20.35 2.42 12.71
C VAL A 627 -20.59 2.46 11.21
N ARG A 628 -20.46 3.63 10.59
CA ARG A 628 -20.61 3.83 9.14
C ARG A 628 -19.53 4.74 8.60
N ARG A 629 -19.23 4.65 7.31
CA ARG A 629 -18.34 5.60 6.64
C ARG A 629 -19.03 6.95 6.50
N PHE A 630 -18.36 8.03 6.89
CA PHE A 630 -18.90 9.39 6.83
C PHE A 630 -19.38 9.77 5.43
N TRP A 631 -18.63 9.37 4.41
CA TRP A 631 -18.95 9.69 3.02
C TRP A 631 -20.20 8.97 2.49
N GLU A 632 -20.62 7.88 3.15
CA GLU A 632 -21.81 7.09 2.81
C GLU A 632 -23.06 7.54 3.58
N LEU A 633 -22.94 8.54 4.45
CA LEU A 633 -24.08 9.18 5.12
C LEU A 633 -24.99 9.93 4.12
N ASP A 634 -26.19 10.27 4.59
CA ASP A 634 -27.25 10.93 3.85
C ASP A 634 -26.75 12.05 2.91
N HIS A 635 -27.08 11.94 1.62
CA HIS A 635 -26.72 12.96 0.63
C HIS A 635 -27.42 14.29 0.86
N HIS A 636 -28.60 14.25 1.47
CA HIS A 636 -29.39 15.44 1.78
C HIS A 636 -29.87 15.37 3.22
N VAL A 637 -29.52 16.39 3.99
CA VAL A 637 -30.00 16.60 5.35
C VAL A 637 -30.79 17.91 5.36
N PRO A 638 -32.04 17.94 5.88
CA PRO A 638 -32.82 19.16 5.97
C PRO A 638 -32.05 20.27 6.70
N GLY A 639 -32.04 21.49 6.15
CA GLY A 639 -31.34 22.63 6.75
C GLY A 639 -29.88 22.80 6.31
N LEU A 640 -29.24 21.74 5.78
CA LEU A 640 -27.87 21.80 5.27
C LEU A 640 -27.81 21.83 3.74
N SER A 641 -26.71 22.36 3.21
CA SER A 641 -26.46 22.40 1.76
C SER A 641 -26.06 21.02 1.21
N HIS A 642 -26.17 20.79 -0.10
CA HIS A 642 -25.82 19.50 -0.72
C HIS A 642 -24.34 19.11 -0.57
N ASP A 643 -23.47 20.09 -0.35
CA ASP A 643 -22.02 19.93 -0.14
C ASP A 643 -21.62 19.91 1.36
N TRP A 644 -22.57 19.67 2.27
CA TRP A 644 -22.33 19.73 3.71
C TRP A 644 -21.18 18.81 4.17
N LYS A 645 -21.05 17.61 3.58
CA LYS A 645 -19.97 16.66 3.91
C LYS A 645 -18.58 17.22 3.60
N GLU A 646 -18.42 17.88 2.45
CA GLU A 646 -17.16 18.50 2.05
C GLU A 646 -16.84 19.71 2.94
N LYS A 647 -17.84 20.53 3.28
CA LYS A 647 -17.66 21.66 4.21
C LYS A 647 -17.22 21.23 5.59
N ILE A 648 -17.84 20.18 6.14
CA ILE A 648 -17.43 19.61 7.44
C ILE A 648 -16.01 19.07 7.36
N PHE A 649 -15.66 18.36 6.29
CA PHE A 649 -14.30 17.86 6.11
C PHE A 649 -13.27 18.99 6.03
N ASP A 650 -13.56 20.07 5.30
CA ASP A 650 -12.71 21.26 5.23
C ASP A 650 -12.56 21.94 6.61
N GLN A 651 -13.64 22.05 7.38
CA GLN A 651 -13.62 22.58 8.74
C GLN A 651 -12.79 21.69 9.68
N ILE A 652 -12.98 20.36 9.63
CA ILE A 652 -12.18 19.39 10.39
C ILE A 652 -10.69 19.53 10.05
N CYS A 653 -10.36 19.69 8.77
CA CYS A 653 -8.98 19.92 8.31
C CYS A 653 -8.39 21.20 8.91
N ALA A 654 -9.13 22.31 8.87
CA ALA A 654 -8.68 23.58 9.42
C ALA A 654 -8.50 23.54 10.94
N VAL A 655 -9.48 22.96 11.66
CA VAL A 655 -9.44 22.81 13.12
C VAL A 655 -8.29 21.89 13.55
N THR A 656 -8.09 20.79 12.83
CA THR A 656 -6.97 19.87 13.10
C THR A 656 -5.61 20.53 12.86
N GLY A 657 -5.45 21.26 11.75
CA GLY A 657 -4.21 21.99 11.49
C GLY A 657 -3.88 23.00 12.60
N GLU A 658 -4.88 23.78 13.01
CA GLU A 658 -4.68 24.82 14.01
C GLU A 658 -4.50 24.27 15.44
N VAL A 659 -5.18 23.18 15.83
CA VAL A 659 -4.99 22.58 17.18
C VAL A 659 -3.59 22.00 17.36
N PHE A 660 -3.03 21.37 16.32
CA PHE A 660 -1.65 20.89 16.35
C PHE A 660 -0.65 22.05 16.36
N GLU A 661 -0.92 23.14 15.64
CA GLU A 661 -0.12 24.36 15.71
C GLU A 661 -0.14 24.98 17.11
N ALA A 662 -1.35 25.06 17.70
CA ALA A 662 -1.55 25.56 19.05
C ALA A 662 -0.77 24.76 20.08
N ALA A 663 -0.81 23.43 20.00
CA ALA A 663 -0.01 22.57 20.88
C ALA A 663 1.49 22.78 20.66
N ALA A 664 1.94 22.79 19.40
CA ALA A 664 3.36 22.79 19.09
C ALA A 664 4.05 24.14 19.36
N ARG A 665 3.35 25.26 19.19
CA ARG A 665 3.88 26.61 19.44
C ARG A 665 3.49 27.16 20.82
N GLY A 666 2.29 26.85 21.28
CA GLY A 666 1.72 27.37 22.53
C GLY A 666 2.11 26.58 23.77
N MET A 667 2.33 25.27 23.64
CA MET A 667 2.52 24.34 24.75
C MET A 667 3.77 23.45 24.59
N MET A 668 4.91 24.06 24.21
CA MET A 668 6.18 23.36 23.91
C MET A 668 6.71 22.44 25.02
N VAL A 669 6.33 22.67 26.28
CA VAL A 669 6.71 21.79 27.40
C VAL A 669 5.87 20.50 27.39
N HIS A 670 4.62 20.57 26.92
CA HIS A 670 3.64 19.50 26.96
C HIS A 670 3.41 18.82 25.60
N PHE A 671 3.93 19.38 24.51
CA PHE A 671 4.06 18.73 23.21
C PHE A 671 5.42 19.01 22.58
N GLN A 672 6.21 17.96 22.39
CA GLN A 672 7.55 18.01 21.80
C GLN A 672 7.61 17.07 20.61
N THR A 673 7.89 17.66 19.45
CA THR A 673 7.97 16.92 18.20
C THR A 673 9.40 16.42 17.97
N LEU A 674 9.52 15.28 17.29
CA LEU A 674 10.79 14.63 17.01
C LEU A 674 10.91 14.39 15.50
N PRO A 675 12.02 14.76 14.84
CA PRO A 675 12.17 14.58 13.39
C PRO A 675 12.04 13.13 12.92
N ASN A 676 12.34 12.19 13.81
CA ASN A 676 12.35 10.75 13.58
C ASN A 676 11.22 10.02 14.31
N ALA A 677 10.10 10.70 14.53
CA ALA A 677 8.87 10.09 14.99
C ALA A 677 7.73 10.44 14.05
N PHE A 678 6.75 9.55 13.98
CA PHE A 678 5.40 9.89 13.53
C PHE A 678 4.40 9.34 14.52
N GLU A 679 3.16 9.81 14.50
CA GLU A 679 2.12 9.27 15.36
C GLU A 679 0.74 9.38 14.71
N LEU A 680 -0.08 8.35 14.92
CA LEU A 680 -1.49 8.32 14.51
C LEU A 680 -2.38 8.70 15.69
N PHE A 681 -3.28 9.65 15.45
CA PHE A 681 -4.28 10.12 16.40
C PHE A 681 -5.69 9.84 15.88
N GLY A 682 -6.58 9.41 16.75
CA GLY A 682 -8.02 9.43 16.51
C GLY A 682 -8.60 10.73 17.05
N VAL A 683 -9.10 11.59 16.18
CA VAL A 683 -9.67 12.89 16.56
C VAL A 683 -11.18 12.82 16.44
N ASP A 684 -11.86 13.14 17.54
CA ASP A 684 -13.31 13.03 17.64
C ASP A 684 -14.00 14.38 17.53
N PHE A 685 -14.96 14.46 16.61
CA PHE A 685 -15.77 15.64 16.36
C PHE A 685 -17.26 15.33 16.53
N LEU A 686 -18.00 16.23 17.16
CA LEU A 686 -19.46 16.19 17.17
C LEU A 686 -20.00 17.31 16.29
N VAL A 687 -20.88 16.99 15.36
CA VAL A 687 -21.49 17.98 14.47
C VAL A 687 -22.83 18.43 15.07
N ASP A 688 -23.05 19.75 15.15
CA ASP A 688 -24.36 20.30 15.54
C ASP A 688 -25.34 20.40 14.36
N ASN A 689 -26.59 20.75 14.66
CA ASN A 689 -27.64 20.86 13.64
C ASN A 689 -27.36 21.92 12.55
N ASP A 690 -26.50 22.91 12.83
CA ASP A 690 -26.10 23.93 11.86
C ASP A 690 -24.92 23.48 10.96
N GLY A 691 -24.42 22.26 11.17
CA GLY A 691 -23.34 21.67 10.40
C GLY A 691 -21.95 22.13 10.84
N VAL A 692 -21.80 22.56 12.10
CA VAL A 692 -20.51 22.95 12.68
C VAL A 692 -19.90 21.76 13.44
N PRO A 693 -18.69 21.29 13.06
CA PRO A 693 -17.98 20.25 13.81
C PRO A 693 -17.27 20.84 15.02
N TRP A 694 -17.57 20.30 16.19
CA TRP A 694 -16.97 20.64 17.48
C TRP A 694 -15.97 19.57 17.89
N LEU A 695 -14.70 19.96 18.07
CA LEU A 695 -13.64 19.07 18.55
C LEU A 695 -13.94 18.64 19.99
N LEU A 696 -14.00 17.33 20.20
CA LEU A 696 -14.22 16.72 21.51
C LEU A 696 -12.90 16.34 22.18
N GLU A 697 -12.08 15.52 21.53
CA GLU A 697 -10.86 14.95 22.08
C GLU A 697 -9.93 14.41 20.99
N LEU A 698 -8.66 14.20 21.37
CA LEU A 698 -7.66 13.53 20.55
C LEU A 698 -7.16 12.31 21.32
N ASN A 699 -7.25 11.14 20.71
CA ASN A 699 -6.86 9.87 21.27
C ASN A 699 -5.55 9.40 20.60
N ALA A 700 -4.47 9.30 21.38
CA ALA A 700 -3.25 8.62 20.91
C ALA A 700 -3.47 7.11 20.92
N TYR A 701 -2.84 6.43 19.96
CA TYR A 701 -3.03 4.99 19.77
C TYR A 701 -4.53 4.63 19.73
N PRO A 702 -5.30 5.22 18.79
CA PRO A 702 -6.74 5.07 18.78
C PRO A 702 -7.13 3.61 18.61
N ASP A 703 -8.22 3.19 19.25
CA ASP A 703 -8.77 1.86 19.06
C ASP A 703 -9.24 1.69 17.61
N PHE A 704 -8.46 0.93 16.83
CA PHE A 704 -8.75 0.63 15.44
C PHE A 704 -9.79 -0.50 15.30
N GLY A 705 -10.02 -1.31 16.35
CA GLY A 705 -11.00 -2.38 16.34
C GLY A 705 -12.45 -1.87 16.23
N GLN A 706 -12.69 -0.61 16.61
CA GLN A 706 -14.01 0.03 16.51
C GLN A 706 -14.55 0.11 15.08
N THR A 707 -13.73 -0.05 14.04
CA THR A 707 -14.22 -0.02 12.66
C THR A 707 -15.09 -1.23 12.30
N GLY A 708 -15.00 -2.32 13.07
CA GLY A 708 -15.55 -3.62 12.70
C GLY A 708 -14.74 -4.32 11.60
N GLU A 709 -15.03 -5.60 11.36
CA GLU A 709 -14.31 -6.44 10.37
C GLU A 709 -14.60 -6.02 8.92
N GLU A 710 -15.80 -5.51 8.60
CA GLU A 710 -16.15 -5.11 7.23
C GLU A 710 -15.35 -3.90 6.73
N LEU A 711 -15.06 -2.94 7.62
CA LEU A 711 -14.36 -1.70 7.27
C LEU A 711 -12.85 -1.77 7.54
N LYS A 712 -12.38 -2.87 8.09
CA LYS A 712 -10.99 -3.10 8.52
C LYS A 712 -9.98 -2.82 7.41
N ASP A 713 -10.06 -3.55 6.32
CA ASP A 713 -9.09 -3.41 5.22
C ASP A 713 -9.31 -2.11 4.44
N LEU A 714 -10.58 -1.71 4.28
CA LEU A 714 -10.97 -0.54 3.47
C LEU A 714 -10.53 0.79 4.09
N VAL A 715 -10.61 0.92 5.42
CA VAL A 715 -10.31 2.17 6.14
C VAL A 715 -8.96 2.06 6.84
N VAL A 716 -8.80 1.11 7.76
CA VAL A 716 -7.59 1.01 8.59
C VAL A 716 -6.42 0.43 7.81
N GLY A 717 -6.64 -0.63 7.03
CA GLY A 717 -5.61 -1.18 6.14
C GLY A 717 -5.07 -0.12 5.17
N ARG A 718 -5.98 0.65 4.55
CA ARG A 718 -5.61 1.79 3.70
C ARG A 718 -4.87 2.90 4.48
N LEU A 719 -5.31 3.26 5.69
CA LEU A 719 -4.61 4.23 6.54
C LEU A 719 -3.15 3.82 6.80
N PHE A 720 -2.90 2.54 7.12
CA PHE A 720 -1.55 2.04 7.36
C PHE A 720 -0.69 2.04 6.09
N GLU A 721 -1.26 1.65 4.95
CA GLU A 721 -0.58 1.73 3.65
C GLU A 721 -0.15 3.17 3.31
N GLU A 722 -1.05 4.13 3.51
CA GLU A 722 -0.77 5.55 3.28
C GLU A 722 0.23 6.11 4.30
N THR A 723 0.21 5.61 5.54
CA THR A 723 1.21 5.94 6.58
C THR A 723 2.61 5.46 6.18
N VAL A 724 2.74 4.27 5.62
CA VAL A 724 4.02 3.77 5.10
C VAL A 724 4.54 4.66 3.96
N GLU A 725 3.65 5.14 3.09
CA GLU A 725 4.01 6.01 1.96
C GLU A 725 4.47 7.41 2.40
N VAL A 726 3.79 8.00 3.39
CA VAL A 726 4.02 9.40 3.80
C VAL A 726 5.06 9.53 4.92
N ALA A 727 5.10 8.59 5.88
CA ALA A 727 5.98 8.68 7.04
C ALA A 727 7.22 7.78 6.93
N VAL A 728 7.04 6.51 6.54
CA VAL A 728 8.12 5.50 6.61
C VAL A 728 9.06 5.59 5.42
N LYS A 729 8.56 5.53 4.18
CA LYS A 729 9.38 5.57 2.96
C LYS A 729 10.26 6.81 2.87
N PRO A 730 9.75 8.05 3.08
CA PRO A 730 10.57 9.24 2.93
C PRO A 730 11.70 9.32 3.97
N PHE A 731 11.47 8.81 5.19
CA PHE A 731 12.50 8.79 6.23
C PHE A 731 13.70 7.93 5.84
N PHE A 732 13.47 6.77 5.23
CA PHE A 732 14.53 5.86 4.77
C PHE A 732 15.02 6.14 3.33
N GLY A 733 14.65 7.28 2.74
CA GLY A 733 15.08 7.65 1.39
C GLY A 733 14.46 6.81 0.26
N MET A 734 13.34 6.11 0.53
CA MET A 734 12.65 5.21 -0.40
C MET A 734 11.37 5.81 -1.01
N GLY A 735 11.37 7.12 -1.26
CA GLY A 735 10.25 7.84 -1.85
C GLY A 735 10.63 9.27 -2.23
N ASP A 736 9.69 10.02 -2.80
CA ASP A 736 9.92 11.43 -3.13
C ASP A 736 9.96 12.25 -1.82
N SER A 737 11.10 12.87 -1.53
CA SER A 737 11.26 13.76 -0.37
C SER A 737 10.27 14.94 -0.32
N SER A 738 9.56 15.21 -1.42
CA SER A 738 8.62 16.32 -1.57
C SER A 738 7.13 15.95 -1.41
N VAL A 739 6.79 14.73 -0.97
CA VAL A 739 5.40 14.28 -0.79
C VAL A 739 4.60 15.28 0.07
N LYS A 740 3.67 15.99 -0.57
CA LYS A 740 2.72 16.93 0.05
C LYS A 740 1.48 16.23 0.63
N GLY A 741 1.45 14.90 0.62
CA GLY A 741 0.29 14.06 0.94
C GLY A 741 -0.06 13.13 -0.22
N THR A 742 -1.15 12.39 -0.05
CA THR A 742 -1.69 11.45 -1.05
C THR A 742 -3.12 11.83 -1.41
N SER A 743 -3.81 11.02 -2.24
CA SER A 743 -5.24 11.25 -2.51
C SER A 743 -6.11 11.14 -1.25
N ASP A 744 -5.64 10.40 -0.25
CA ASP A 744 -6.38 10.11 0.97
C ASP A 744 -5.81 10.83 2.20
N LEU A 745 -4.51 11.17 2.23
CA LEU A 745 -3.91 11.98 3.29
C LEU A 745 -3.70 13.42 2.83
N ARG A 746 -4.53 14.34 3.33
CA ARG A 746 -4.42 15.78 3.06
C ARG A 746 -3.51 16.44 4.08
N LEU A 747 -2.43 17.08 3.62
CA LEU A 747 -1.59 17.92 4.47
C LEU A 747 -2.37 19.17 4.93
N VAL A 748 -2.51 19.35 6.23
CA VAL A 748 -3.25 20.47 6.85
C VAL A 748 -2.35 21.44 7.62
N ALA A 749 -1.18 20.99 8.06
CA ALA A 749 -0.18 21.87 8.67
C ALA A 749 1.24 21.39 8.31
N ASP A 750 2.11 22.34 7.96
CA ASP A 750 3.55 22.11 7.76
C ASP A 750 4.30 23.18 8.55
N LEU A 751 4.65 22.82 9.79
CA LEU A 751 5.27 23.70 10.75
C LEU A 751 6.73 23.28 10.80
N GLU A 752 7.63 24.00 10.10
CA GLU A 752 9.08 23.73 10.11
C GLU A 752 9.69 24.01 11.51
N LEU A 753 9.36 23.17 12.50
CA LEU A 753 9.74 23.32 13.91
C LEU A 753 11.08 22.64 14.23
N GLY A 754 11.59 21.81 13.31
CA GLY A 754 12.91 21.22 13.42
C GLY A 754 14.01 22.29 13.37
N ARG A 755 14.91 22.31 14.37
CA ARG A 755 16.22 22.94 14.17
C ARG A 755 16.91 22.15 13.07
N LYS A 756 17.15 22.76 11.91
CA LYS A 756 18.07 22.20 10.90
C LYS A 756 19.40 21.96 11.62
N ALA A 757 19.74 20.70 11.83
CA ALA A 757 21.07 20.30 12.31
C ALA A 757 22.11 20.67 11.24
#